data_AF-A0A2H8TMG1-F1
#
_entry.id   AF-A0A2H8TMG1-F1
#
_cell.length_a   1.000
_cell.length_b   1.000
_cell.length_c   1.000
_cell.angle_alpha   90.00
_cell.angle_beta   90.00
_cell.angle_gamma   90.00
#
_symmetry.space_group_name_H-M   'P 1'
#
loop_
_entity.id
_entity.type
_entity.pdbx_description
1 polymer ?
#
loop_
_entity_poly.entity_id
_entity_poly.type
_entity_poly.pdbx_seq_one_letter_code
_entity_poly.pdbx_strand_id
1 'polypeptide(L)'
;MQTYQEKKISSLSFPLSIDTLLKNHYEQNEYDHEYMSHENEINEARALCFDVHTDCLWIVSLIETKMKKNFETSEMCSLLNKLAMAIKRENLSVIRDENKKETILKTVFKLVNTSSDDELTVHILLVLLQMQVTGKYLATVCKLMFKISRLDKNDNLFLKTNVLSLFVDILGLATPHEDSDSLIYGYGALKFLTMNPDLMERAMNNGCLSLMLLHLKMINLERTERQILPETINHVLYQLTGTLRNVVNDRKFYVELLSSGGLVTIYRALELFSGDIDVVTNISRILSIMSTDGKCCEALVECWSNVSVLMSIIDKYPGQEEIVVRITYALGNILTNNENARHQLYDTHCSMGTFLNLMQLYLEKDLNNISCDIKFNIVEDVLIKIIRVIVNMSIQPEIGANLVKVADDYHPVHKVKECEQFLDSLLTILRRKSIDENEELVLAALAALNNLSYYADMSNPNCGPFGARQLDITQALSLLLTTRNHFCKVEVARVFGNLTRSATVREYLLETSGLLAVTNCLDSGDVELLVACCGVLVNMTSDEKNREAFKNYNGVSKMINILRSSGERNWILSSLICQTLWNVCSDSDSFPGEPMTVLDTLVKLTDEEQLFGELLSLNEEKVAEYKQWEDFASVATNLLEWLDELLEGRFENIEQ
;
A
#
# COMPACT_ATOMS: atom_id res chain seq x y z
N MET A 1 6.89 75.76 93.69
CA MET A 1 8.11 76.19 92.97
C MET A 1 8.16 75.41 91.67
N GLN A 2 8.15 75.95 90.45
CA GLN A 2 7.96 77.28 89.88
C GLN A 2 7.95 76.99 88.35
N THR A 3 6.81 76.90 87.67
CA THR A 3 6.18 77.90 86.76
C THR A 3 6.99 78.46 85.56
N TYR A 4 6.30 78.50 84.40
CA TYR A 4 6.39 79.44 83.24
C TYR A 4 7.52 79.22 82.20
N GLN A 5 7.40 79.42 80.87
CA GLN A 5 6.38 79.99 79.96
C GLN A 5 6.74 79.72 78.47
N GLU A 6 5.77 79.82 77.56
CA GLU A 6 5.90 79.86 76.08
C GLU A 6 6.69 81.07 75.53
N LYS A 7 7.27 80.96 74.31
CA LYS A 7 7.17 82.01 73.25
C LYS A 7 7.67 81.60 71.83
N LYS A 8 6.76 81.80 70.87
CA LYS A 8 6.81 82.20 69.43
C LYS A 8 8.11 82.27 68.58
N ILE A 9 8.02 81.61 67.42
CA ILE A 9 8.37 81.93 66.01
C ILE A 9 9.12 83.25 65.70
N SER A 10 10.23 83.16 64.93
CA SER A 10 10.53 84.06 63.80
C SER A 10 11.52 83.44 62.79
N SER A 11 11.29 83.80 61.53
CA SER A 11 11.82 83.37 60.22
C SER A 11 13.25 83.83 59.83
N LEU A 12 13.72 83.26 58.69
CA LEU A 12 14.79 83.68 57.75
C LEU A 12 16.22 83.17 58.07
N SER A 13 17.04 82.61 57.17
CA SER A 13 16.99 82.44 55.70
C SER A 13 18.09 81.46 55.26
N PHE A 14 17.78 80.53 54.35
CA PHE A 14 18.79 79.84 53.52
C PHE A 14 19.45 80.84 52.55
N PRO A 15 20.70 80.58 52.13
CA PRO A 15 20.88 80.21 50.74
C PRO A 15 21.97 79.15 50.54
N LEU A 16 21.57 77.98 50.06
CA LEU A 16 22.31 77.17 49.08
C LEU A 16 21.22 76.54 48.23
N SER A 17 21.15 76.91 46.95
CA SER A 17 20.05 76.51 46.07
C SER A 17 20.05 75.00 45.84
N ILE A 18 18.85 74.42 45.89
CA ILE A 18 18.54 73.02 45.56
C ILE A 18 19.08 72.62 44.17
N ASP A 19 19.25 73.58 43.26
CA ASP A 19 19.83 73.38 41.94
C ASP A 19 21.29 72.89 41.98
N THR A 20 22.06 73.22 43.03
CA THR A 20 23.47 72.80 43.13
C THR A 20 23.61 71.37 43.66
N LEU A 21 22.63 70.89 44.44
CA LEU A 21 22.57 69.51 44.94
C LEU A 21 21.97 68.55 43.89
N LEU A 22 21.02 69.03 43.08
CA LEU A 22 20.44 68.22 41.98
C LEU A 22 21.42 68.00 40.83
N LYS A 23 22.29 68.98 40.52
CA LYS A 23 23.24 68.84 39.41
C LYS A 23 24.32 67.77 39.68
N ASN A 24 24.84 67.73 40.91
CA ASN A 24 25.81 66.70 41.31
C ASN A 24 25.19 65.29 41.40
N HIS A 25 23.89 65.18 41.71
CA HIS A 25 23.20 63.89 41.78
C HIS A 25 22.81 63.34 40.39
N TYR A 26 22.59 64.22 39.41
CA TYR A 26 22.37 63.83 38.01
C TYR A 26 23.67 63.42 37.33
N GLU A 27 24.78 64.14 37.56
CA GLU A 27 26.08 63.80 36.98
C GLU A 27 26.67 62.49 37.57
N GLN A 28 26.44 62.18 38.84
CA GLN A 28 26.83 60.88 39.42
C GLN A 28 25.95 59.70 38.95
N ASN A 29 24.65 59.92 38.70
CA ASN A 29 23.77 58.86 38.19
C ASN A 29 23.96 58.59 36.69
N GLU A 30 24.33 59.59 35.89
CA GLU A 30 24.76 59.36 34.50
C GLU A 30 26.09 58.59 34.46
N TYR A 31 27.07 58.98 35.29
CA TYR A 31 28.33 58.23 35.37
C TYR A 31 28.13 56.80 35.87
N ASP A 32 27.29 56.54 36.88
CA ASP A 32 27.03 55.17 37.34
C ASP A 32 26.20 54.34 36.34
N HIS A 33 25.26 54.96 35.59
CA HIS A 33 24.54 54.26 34.52
C HIS A 33 25.44 53.97 33.31
N GLU A 34 26.34 54.86 32.97
CA GLU A 34 27.29 54.71 31.86
C GLU A 34 28.42 53.73 32.24
N TYR A 35 28.88 53.73 33.50
CA TYR A 35 29.82 52.73 34.02
C TYR A 35 29.19 51.35 34.14
N MET A 36 27.95 51.23 34.64
CA MET A 36 27.21 49.96 34.66
C MET A 36 26.83 49.49 33.24
N SER A 37 26.60 50.40 32.29
CA SER A 37 26.41 50.08 30.87
C SER A 37 27.71 49.55 30.27
N HIS A 38 28.84 50.19 30.54
CA HIS A 38 30.14 49.75 30.06
C HIS A 38 30.63 48.47 30.74
N GLU A 39 30.37 48.26 32.02
CA GLU A 39 30.73 47.01 32.71
C GLU A 39 29.83 45.86 32.23
N ASN A 40 28.55 46.12 31.94
CA ASN A 40 27.68 45.17 31.24
C ASN A 40 28.16 44.92 29.82
N GLU A 41 28.54 45.92 29.04
CA GLU A 41 29.09 45.76 27.68
C GLU A 41 30.43 45.02 27.67
N ILE A 42 31.29 45.24 28.68
CA ILE A 42 32.56 44.55 28.87
C ILE A 42 32.32 43.10 29.33
N ASN A 43 31.36 42.85 30.21
CA ASN A 43 30.99 41.49 30.63
C ASN A 43 30.25 40.73 29.52
N GLU A 44 29.46 41.44 28.71
CA GLU A 44 28.78 40.95 27.51
C GLU A 44 29.80 40.60 26.41
N ALA A 45 30.79 41.47 26.18
CA ALA A 45 31.93 41.17 25.29
C ALA A 45 32.80 40.03 25.81
N ARG A 46 33.04 39.94 27.13
CA ARG A 46 33.78 38.83 27.76
C ARG A 46 33.03 37.50 27.68
N ALA A 47 31.70 37.49 27.82
CA ALA A 47 30.88 36.27 27.72
C ALA A 47 30.55 35.86 26.27
N LEU A 48 30.64 36.79 25.30
CA LEU A 48 30.61 36.49 23.87
C LEU A 48 31.95 35.90 23.40
N CYS A 49 33.08 36.29 24.02
CA CYS A 49 34.42 35.86 23.63
C CYS A 49 35.04 34.72 24.47
N PHE A 50 34.55 34.42 25.68
CA PHE A 50 35.11 33.39 26.57
C PHE A 50 34.03 32.49 27.20
N ASP A 51 34.37 31.20 27.35
CA ASP A 51 33.54 30.10 27.89
C ASP A 51 33.41 30.20 29.43
N VAL A 52 32.89 31.33 29.93
CA VAL A 52 32.70 31.59 31.36
C VAL A 52 31.43 30.86 31.84
N HIS A 53 31.51 30.21 33.01
CA HIS A 53 30.36 29.60 33.70
C HIS A 53 29.25 30.64 33.88
N THR A 54 28.21 30.54 33.05
CA THR A 54 27.11 31.51 32.99
C THR A 54 25.84 30.84 33.50
N ASP A 55 25.34 31.33 34.64
CA ASP A 55 24.07 30.90 35.24
C ASP A 55 22.92 31.22 34.29
N CYS A 56 21.94 30.31 34.17
CA CYS A 56 20.71 30.51 33.41
C CYS A 56 20.07 31.88 33.64
N LEU A 57 20.00 32.37 34.89
CA LEU A 57 19.38 33.67 35.20
C LEU A 57 20.16 34.86 34.65
N TRP A 58 21.49 34.75 34.58
CA TRP A 58 22.33 35.78 33.99
C TRP A 58 22.07 35.88 32.48
N ILE A 59 21.98 34.74 31.79
CA ILE A 59 21.66 34.70 30.35
C ILE A 59 20.25 35.25 30.10
N VAL A 60 19.27 34.94 30.96
CA VAL A 60 17.93 35.51 30.88
C VAL A 60 17.96 37.03 31.01
N SER A 61 18.71 37.58 31.95
CA SER A 61 18.85 39.04 32.10
C SER A 61 19.44 39.70 30.85
N LEU A 62 20.39 39.03 30.20
CA LEU A 62 20.99 39.49 28.95
C LEU A 62 19.97 39.49 27.80
N ILE A 63 19.17 38.42 27.68
CA ILE A 63 18.06 38.33 26.72
C ILE A 63 17.06 39.48 26.94
N GLU A 64 16.66 39.74 28.19
CA GLU A 64 15.72 40.83 28.50
C GLU A 64 16.29 42.22 28.15
N THR A 65 17.58 42.43 28.36
CA THR A 65 18.27 43.68 27.97
C THR A 65 18.25 43.86 26.45
N LYS A 66 18.53 42.80 25.69
CA LYS A 66 18.50 42.83 24.23
C LYS A 66 17.10 43.04 23.67
N MET A 67 16.08 42.43 24.27
CA MET A 67 14.69 42.66 23.90
C MET A 67 14.28 44.14 24.01
N LYS A 68 14.90 44.91 24.93
CA LYS A 68 14.63 46.35 25.07
C LYS A 68 15.38 47.23 24.05
N LYS A 69 16.48 46.75 23.47
CA LYS A 69 17.40 47.56 22.64
C LYS A 69 17.27 47.34 21.12
N ASN A 70 16.23 46.62 20.64
CA ASN A 70 16.18 45.98 19.31
C ASN A 70 17.36 45.00 19.11
N PHE A 71 17.08 43.78 18.65
CA PHE A 71 18.08 42.74 18.51
C PHE A 71 18.10 42.17 17.09
N GLU A 72 19.27 41.72 16.65
CA GLU A 72 19.39 40.89 15.45
C GLU A 72 18.99 39.45 15.78
N THR A 73 18.29 38.79 14.85
CA THR A 73 17.83 37.40 15.00
C THR A 73 18.98 36.46 15.35
N SER A 74 20.12 36.57 14.66
CA SER A 74 21.32 35.75 14.85
C SER A 74 21.89 35.86 16.28
N GLU A 75 21.94 37.07 16.82
CA GLU A 75 22.41 37.34 18.17
C GLU A 75 21.49 36.69 19.21
N MET A 76 20.17 36.85 19.05
CA MET A 76 19.19 36.26 19.96
C MET A 76 19.19 34.73 19.90
N CYS A 77 19.33 34.14 18.71
CA CYS A 77 19.50 32.70 18.54
C CYS A 77 20.72 32.18 19.30
N SER A 78 21.85 32.89 19.24
CA SER A 78 23.06 32.56 19.99
C SER A 78 22.84 32.58 21.51
N LEU A 79 22.15 33.61 22.03
CA LEU A 79 21.80 33.70 23.45
C LEU A 79 20.85 32.59 23.91
N LEU A 80 19.84 32.27 23.11
CA LEU A 80 18.91 31.17 23.39
C LEU A 80 19.61 29.81 23.37
N ASN A 81 20.57 29.61 22.46
CA ASN A 81 21.37 28.39 22.44
C ASN A 81 22.25 28.28 23.71
N LYS A 82 22.90 29.37 24.13
CA LYS A 82 23.65 29.42 25.40
C LYS A 82 22.73 29.12 26.59
N LEU A 83 21.53 29.69 26.60
CA LEU A 83 20.53 29.42 27.65
C LEU A 83 20.13 27.95 27.68
N ALA A 84 19.84 27.34 26.52
CA ALA A 84 19.52 25.92 26.43
C ALA A 84 20.68 25.05 26.94
N MET A 85 21.94 25.36 26.59
CA MET A 85 23.11 24.65 27.11
C MET A 85 23.26 24.80 28.63
N ALA A 86 23.02 25.99 29.18
CA ALA A 86 23.04 26.22 30.63
C ALA A 86 21.94 25.41 31.34
N ILE A 87 20.71 25.42 30.81
CA ILE A 87 19.60 24.61 31.34
C ILE A 87 19.94 23.12 31.28
N LYS A 88 20.56 22.64 30.20
CA LYS A 88 20.99 21.25 30.09
C LYS A 88 22.03 20.87 31.15
N ARG A 89 22.97 21.77 31.47
CA ARG A 89 24.00 21.57 32.50
C ARG A 89 23.41 21.57 33.90
N GLU A 90 22.50 22.51 34.19
CA GLU A 90 21.90 22.67 35.52
C GLU A 90 20.70 21.74 35.76
N ASN A 91 20.04 21.27 34.69
CA ASN A 91 18.86 20.42 34.57
C ASN A 91 17.98 20.34 35.82
N LEU A 92 18.34 19.47 36.78
CA LEU A 92 17.60 19.25 38.03
C LEU A 92 17.38 20.51 38.86
N SER A 93 18.34 21.44 38.88
CA SER A 93 18.24 22.70 39.62
C SER A 93 17.17 23.61 39.02
N VAL A 94 17.11 23.69 37.69
CA VAL A 94 16.14 24.54 36.98
C VAL A 94 14.74 23.95 37.07
N ILE A 95 14.62 22.62 36.95
CA ILE A 95 13.32 21.94 37.00
C ILE A 95 12.69 22.02 38.40
N ARG A 96 13.50 21.99 39.47
CA ARG A 96 13.00 22.00 40.87
C ARG A 96 12.78 23.39 41.46
N ASP A 97 13.50 24.40 40.98
CA ASP A 97 13.34 25.78 41.45
C ASP A 97 12.23 26.48 40.65
N GLU A 98 11.02 26.48 41.21
CA GLU A 98 9.84 27.10 40.60
C GLU A 98 10.04 28.59 40.28
N ASN A 99 10.78 29.35 41.09
CA ASN A 99 11.03 30.77 40.83
C ASN A 99 11.96 30.96 39.64
N LYS A 100 13.02 30.15 39.57
CA LYS A 100 13.97 30.15 38.45
C LYS A 100 13.27 29.73 37.15
N LYS A 101 12.49 28.66 37.21
CA LYS A 101 11.68 28.15 36.10
C LYS A 101 10.67 29.19 35.61
N GLU A 102 9.91 29.80 36.51
CA GLU A 102 8.91 30.82 36.17
C GLU A 102 9.56 32.05 35.54
N THR A 103 10.73 32.48 36.04
CA THR A 103 11.50 33.59 35.46
C THR A 103 11.90 33.30 34.02
N ILE A 104 12.51 32.13 33.77
CA ILE A 104 12.93 31.73 32.42
C ILE A 104 11.72 31.64 31.49
N LEU A 105 10.64 30.96 31.90
CA LEU A 105 9.43 30.82 31.09
C LEU A 105 8.80 32.18 30.76
N LYS A 106 8.68 33.09 31.74
CA LYS A 106 8.13 34.43 31.51
C LYS A 106 8.91 35.17 30.42
N THR A 107 10.25 35.11 30.44
CA THR A 107 11.07 35.77 29.43
C THR A 107 10.93 35.09 28.06
N VAL A 108 11.01 33.76 28.01
CA VAL A 108 10.92 33.01 26.74
C VAL A 108 9.53 33.16 26.10
N PHE A 109 8.44 33.17 26.87
CA PHE A 109 7.09 33.37 26.33
C PHE A 109 6.84 34.80 25.85
N LYS A 110 7.53 35.82 26.39
CA LYS A 110 7.53 37.15 25.76
C LYS A 110 8.11 37.07 24.35
N LEU A 111 9.21 36.34 24.17
CA LEU A 111 9.82 36.13 22.84
C LEU A 111 8.88 35.40 21.88
N VAL A 112 8.19 34.35 22.34
CA VAL A 112 7.18 33.62 21.53
C VAL A 112 6.15 34.56 20.93
N ASN A 113 5.67 35.54 21.70
CA ASN A 113 4.64 36.48 21.27
C ASN A 113 5.17 37.55 20.31
N THR A 114 6.48 37.79 20.30
CA THR A 114 7.13 38.80 19.44
C THR A 114 7.80 38.21 18.20
N SER A 115 8.12 36.92 18.19
CA SER A 115 8.88 36.28 17.11
C SER A 115 8.00 36.00 15.90
N SER A 116 8.35 36.59 14.75
CA SER A 116 7.83 36.19 13.43
C SER A 116 8.79 35.30 12.64
N ASP A 117 10.02 35.15 13.12
CA ASP A 117 11.11 34.44 12.45
C ASP A 117 11.16 32.95 12.85
N ASP A 118 11.24 32.06 11.86
CA ASP A 118 11.20 30.60 12.07
C ASP A 118 12.47 30.09 12.76
N GLU A 119 13.66 30.63 12.44
CA GLU A 119 14.93 30.23 13.05
C GLU A 119 14.99 30.63 14.53
N LEU A 120 14.54 31.84 14.86
CA LEU A 120 14.38 32.28 16.24
C LEU A 120 13.40 31.38 17.00
N THR A 121 12.28 31.02 16.36
CA THR A 121 11.27 30.16 16.99
C THR A 121 11.82 28.76 17.29
N VAL A 122 12.67 28.20 16.42
CA VAL A 122 13.37 26.92 16.68
C VAL A 122 14.31 27.02 17.88
N HIS A 123 15.03 28.13 18.07
CA HIS A 123 15.88 28.33 19.24
C HIS A 123 15.07 28.56 20.53
N ILE A 124 13.91 29.21 20.43
CA ILE A 124 12.95 29.32 21.53
C ILE A 124 12.45 27.91 21.93
N LEU A 125 12.08 27.10 20.94
CA LEU A 125 11.66 25.71 21.14
C LEU A 125 12.75 24.89 21.83
N LEU A 126 14.01 25.05 21.43
CA LEU A 126 15.15 24.37 22.06
C LEU A 126 15.20 24.64 23.58
N VAL A 127 15.02 25.89 23.99
CA VAL A 127 14.97 26.27 25.41
C VAL A 127 13.77 25.64 26.11
N LEU A 128 12.57 25.80 25.55
CA LEU A 128 11.33 25.28 26.15
C LEU A 128 11.37 23.74 26.30
N LEU A 129 11.93 23.05 25.30
CA LEU A 129 12.09 21.61 25.32
C LEU A 129 13.15 21.17 26.33
N GLN A 130 14.26 21.91 26.46
CA GLN A 130 15.26 21.58 27.46
C GLN A 130 14.74 21.74 28.90
N MET A 131 13.69 22.53 29.11
CA MET A 131 13.01 22.72 30.39
C MET A 131 11.95 21.66 30.73
N GLN A 132 11.67 20.69 29.86
CA GLN A 132 10.65 19.63 30.08
C GLN A 132 9.28 20.19 30.47
N VAL A 133 8.80 21.17 29.70
CA VAL A 133 7.50 21.81 29.97
C VAL A 133 6.31 20.85 29.78
N THR A 134 5.28 21.01 30.61
CA THR A 134 4.06 20.18 30.61
C THR A 134 2.78 21.03 30.54
N GLY A 135 1.63 20.40 30.34
CA GLY A 135 0.31 21.05 30.32
C GLY A 135 0.19 22.15 29.27
N LYS A 136 -0.27 23.35 29.66
CA LYS A 136 -0.50 24.47 28.73
C LYS A 136 0.75 24.91 27.97
N TYR A 137 1.92 24.80 28.60
CA TYR A 137 3.19 25.15 27.96
C TYR A 137 3.58 24.13 26.89
N LEU A 138 3.33 22.84 27.15
CA LEU A 138 3.49 21.78 26.14
C LEU A 138 2.56 22.01 24.95
N ALA A 139 1.31 22.39 25.19
CA ALA A 139 0.38 22.72 24.10
C ALA A 139 0.92 23.86 23.22
N THR A 140 1.54 24.89 23.81
CA THR A 140 2.19 25.96 23.03
C THR A 140 3.40 25.45 22.25
N VAL A 141 4.26 24.64 22.86
CA VAL A 141 5.41 24.00 22.17
C VAL A 141 4.93 23.19 20.96
N CYS A 142 3.91 22.35 21.13
CA CYS A 142 3.36 21.55 20.04
C CYS A 142 2.77 22.41 18.92
N LYS A 143 2.06 23.50 19.24
CA LYS A 143 1.53 24.45 18.26
C LYS A 143 2.62 25.16 17.47
N LEU A 144 3.73 25.54 18.13
CA LEU A 144 4.88 26.16 17.47
C LEU A 144 5.61 25.14 16.57
N MET A 145 5.87 23.93 17.06
CA MET A 145 6.44 22.83 16.26
C MET A 145 5.57 22.55 15.02
N PHE A 146 4.25 22.47 15.19
CA PHE A 146 3.30 22.29 14.10
C PHE A 146 3.36 23.44 13.09
N LYS A 147 3.40 24.69 13.55
CA LYS A 147 3.47 25.86 12.67
C LYS A 147 4.72 25.82 11.77
N ILE A 148 5.89 25.54 12.35
CA ILE A 148 7.17 25.60 11.63
C ILE A 148 7.35 24.39 10.69
N SER A 149 6.98 23.19 11.14
CA SER A 149 7.13 21.94 10.39
C SER A 149 6.29 21.85 9.12
N ARG A 150 5.24 22.68 8.99
CA ARG A 150 4.39 22.73 7.79
C ARG A 150 5.09 23.20 6.52
N LEU A 151 6.28 23.78 6.63
CA LEU A 151 7.02 24.35 5.51
C LEU A 151 8.30 23.53 5.29
N ASP A 152 8.37 22.76 4.21
CA ASP A 152 9.50 21.86 3.93
C ASP A 152 10.87 22.59 3.88
N LYS A 153 10.88 23.89 3.52
CA LYS A 153 12.09 24.74 3.59
C LYS A 153 12.71 24.80 4.99
N ASN A 154 11.92 24.54 6.04
CA ASN A 154 12.32 24.61 7.43
C ASN A 154 12.91 23.29 7.94
N ASP A 155 12.90 22.19 7.16
CA ASP A 155 13.48 20.90 7.56
C ASP A 155 14.94 21.03 8.00
N ASN A 156 15.71 21.88 7.31
CA ASN A 156 17.10 22.18 7.63
C ASN A 156 17.29 22.76 9.04
N LEU A 157 16.29 23.49 9.57
CA LEU A 157 16.34 24.03 10.93
C LEU A 157 16.26 22.90 11.97
N PHE A 158 15.44 21.88 11.71
CA PHE A 158 15.34 20.69 12.56
C PHE A 158 16.53 19.76 12.41
N LEU A 159 17.13 19.68 11.21
CA LEU A 159 18.34 18.88 10.98
C LEU A 159 19.57 19.46 11.69
N LYS A 160 19.70 20.78 11.76
CA LYS A 160 20.82 21.48 12.41
C LYS A 160 20.72 21.54 13.94
N THR A 161 19.55 21.28 14.51
CA THR A 161 19.30 21.40 15.95
C THR A 161 18.90 20.07 16.57
N ASN A 162 18.94 19.99 17.91
CA ASN A 162 18.46 18.82 18.65
C ASN A 162 16.97 18.91 19.02
N VAL A 163 16.24 19.83 18.41
CA VAL A 163 14.84 20.14 18.75
C VAL A 163 13.93 18.92 18.53
N LEU A 164 14.08 18.21 17.41
CA LEU A 164 13.27 17.03 17.12
C LEU A 164 13.44 15.93 18.17
N SER A 165 14.68 15.61 18.56
CA SER A 165 14.96 14.59 19.58
C SER A 165 14.30 14.94 20.91
N LEU A 166 14.52 16.16 21.40
CA LEU A 166 13.93 16.64 22.66
C LEU A 166 12.39 16.72 22.58
N PHE A 167 11.85 16.98 21.40
CA PHE A 167 10.42 17.01 21.18
C PHE A 167 9.77 15.63 21.32
N VAL A 168 10.39 14.59 20.75
CA VAL A 168 9.93 13.20 20.93
C VAL A 168 9.97 12.82 22.41
N ASP A 169 11.04 13.17 23.13
CA ASP A 169 11.16 12.89 24.57
C ASP A 169 10.03 13.51 25.39
N ILE A 170 9.74 14.81 25.17
CA ILE A 170 8.68 15.50 25.93
C ILE A 170 7.29 15.02 25.55
N LEU A 171 7.05 14.67 24.29
CA LEU A 171 5.77 14.07 23.91
C LEU A 171 5.52 12.75 24.68
N GLY A 172 6.58 12.06 25.12
CA GLY A 172 6.48 10.90 26.02
C GLY A 172 5.99 11.20 27.43
N LEU A 173 5.94 12.48 27.84
CA LEU A 173 5.37 12.91 29.13
C LEU A 173 3.87 13.18 29.06
N ALA A 174 3.30 13.28 27.85
CA ALA A 174 1.89 13.56 27.64
C ALA A 174 1.06 12.27 27.69
N THR A 175 -0.21 12.39 28.09
CA THR A 175 -1.17 11.28 27.95
C THR A 175 -2.29 11.63 26.97
N PRO A 176 -2.76 10.70 26.11
CA PRO A 176 -3.85 10.97 25.17
C PRO A 176 -5.11 11.56 25.80
N HIS A 177 -5.46 11.12 27.01
CA HIS A 177 -6.64 11.56 27.73
C HIS A 177 -6.52 12.99 28.25
N GLU A 178 -5.42 13.33 28.92
CA GLU A 178 -5.26 14.62 29.61
C GLU A 178 -4.70 15.70 28.69
N ASP A 179 -3.84 15.32 27.75
CA ASP A 179 -3.06 16.23 26.90
C ASP A 179 -3.48 16.16 25.42
N SER A 180 -4.76 15.88 25.14
CA SER A 180 -5.24 15.69 23.76
C SER A 180 -4.92 16.89 22.86
N ASP A 181 -5.04 18.13 23.35
CA ASP A 181 -4.70 19.35 22.58
C ASP A 181 -3.22 19.35 22.18
N SER A 182 -2.32 19.03 23.11
CA SER A 182 -0.88 18.93 22.84
C SER A 182 -0.60 17.85 21.79
N LEU A 183 -1.20 16.67 21.92
CA LEU A 183 -0.93 15.53 21.04
C LEU A 183 -1.50 15.71 19.63
N ILE A 184 -2.60 16.45 19.46
CA ILE A 184 -3.11 16.82 18.12
C ILE A 184 -2.04 17.59 17.34
N TYR A 185 -1.50 18.66 17.91
CA TYR A 185 -0.45 19.43 17.26
C TYR A 185 0.90 18.70 17.26
N GLY A 186 1.15 17.90 18.29
CA GLY A 186 2.36 17.11 18.46
C GLY A 186 2.56 16.12 17.32
N TYR A 187 1.60 15.20 17.15
CA TYR A 187 1.60 14.28 16.03
C TYR A 187 1.37 14.98 14.70
N GLY A 188 0.62 16.09 14.67
CA GLY A 188 0.51 16.91 13.46
C GLY A 188 1.88 17.41 12.97
N ALA A 189 2.76 17.82 13.88
CA ALA A 189 4.11 18.25 13.57
C ALA A 189 4.98 17.07 13.11
N LEU A 190 4.96 15.96 13.85
CA LEU A 190 5.68 14.74 13.48
C LEU A 190 5.24 14.23 12.10
N LYS A 191 3.96 14.32 11.75
CA LYS A 191 3.45 13.95 10.42
C LYS A 191 4.11 14.75 9.30
N PHE A 192 4.39 16.04 9.48
CA PHE A 192 5.12 16.82 8.48
C PHE A 192 6.62 16.47 8.48
N LEU A 193 7.24 16.44 9.66
CA LEU A 193 8.68 16.16 9.78
C LEU A 193 9.06 14.78 9.25
N THR A 194 8.17 13.79 9.39
CA THR A 194 8.37 12.43 8.88
C THR A 194 8.19 12.31 7.36
N MET A 195 7.81 13.36 6.63
CA MET A 195 7.87 13.34 5.17
C MET A 195 9.31 13.44 4.64
N ASN A 196 10.23 13.95 5.47
CA ASN A 196 11.66 14.01 5.17
C ASN A 196 12.37 12.74 5.71
N PRO A 197 13.08 11.96 4.87
CA PRO A 197 13.71 10.71 5.28
C PRO A 197 14.73 10.84 6.42
N ASP A 198 15.52 11.92 6.45
CA ASP A 198 16.55 12.14 7.47
C ASP A 198 15.93 12.49 8.83
N LEU A 199 14.88 13.30 8.81
CA LEU A 199 14.11 13.65 10.02
C LEU A 199 13.28 12.46 10.51
N MET A 200 12.71 11.66 9.60
CA MET A 200 12.06 10.39 9.94
C MET A 200 13.03 9.49 10.71
N GLU A 201 14.22 9.25 10.16
CA GLU A 201 15.21 8.39 10.80
C GLU A 201 15.65 8.92 12.16
N ARG A 202 15.87 10.24 12.27
CA ARG A 202 16.16 10.88 13.56
C ARG A 202 15.02 10.69 14.56
N ALA A 203 13.76 10.86 14.16
CA ALA A 203 12.63 10.66 15.04
C ALA A 203 12.52 9.20 15.51
N MET A 204 12.69 8.23 14.60
CA MET A 204 12.61 6.80 14.95
C MET A 204 13.76 6.37 15.87
N ASN A 205 14.99 6.86 15.64
CA ASN A 205 16.13 6.62 16.52
C ASN A 205 15.94 7.18 17.95
N ASN A 206 15.04 8.17 18.13
CA ASN A 206 14.63 8.69 19.44
C ASN A 206 13.37 8.00 20.00
N GLY A 207 12.99 6.82 19.48
CA GLY A 207 11.87 6.03 20.01
C GLY A 207 10.49 6.51 19.61
N CYS A 208 10.36 7.34 18.56
CA CYS A 208 9.08 7.87 18.11
C CYS A 208 8.07 6.76 17.73
N LEU A 209 8.53 5.68 17.09
CA LEU A 209 7.66 4.53 16.78
C LEU A 209 7.09 3.89 18.04
N SER A 210 7.96 3.59 19.01
CA SER A 210 7.55 3.05 20.31
C SER A 210 6.55 3.96 21.02
N LEU A 211 6.76 5.28 20.99
CA LEU A 211 5.85 6.27 21.56
C LEU A 211 4.49 6.29 20.85
N MET A 212 4.46 6.28 19.52
CA MET A 212 3.22 6.20 18.74
C MET A 212 2.42 4.95 19.08
N LEU A 213 3.07 3.79 19.16
CA LEU A 213 2.41 2.54 19.49
C LEU A 213 1.90 2.53 20.94
N LEU A 214 2.64 3.13 21.88
CA LEU A 214 2.20 3.27 23.27
C LEU A 214 0.92 4.11 23.37
N HIS A 215 0.90 5.31 22.79
CA HIS A 215 -0.28 6.18 22.80
C HIS A 215 -1.47 5.54 22.09
N LEU A 216 -1.24 4.82 20.98
CA LEU A 216 -2.30 4.06 20.31
C LEU A 216 -2.87 2.95 21.21
N LYS A 217 -2.02 2.21 21.94
CA LYS A 217 -2.44 1.20 22.92
C LYS A 217 -3.28 1.83 24.04
N MET A 218 -2.87 2.99 24.57
CA MET A 218 -3.62 3.71 25.60
C MET A 218 -5.01 4.13 25.11
N ILE A 219 -5.09 4.69 23.89
CA ILE A 219 -6.37 5.08 23.26
C ILE A 219 -7.28 3.88 23.07
N ASN A 220 -6.75 2.75 22.57
CA ASN A 220 -7.52 1.53 22.38
C ASN A 220 -8.05 0.95 23.70
N LEU A 221 -7.23 0.98 24.75
CA LEU A 221 -7.62 0.55 26.09
C LEU A 221 -8.76 1.43 26.61
N GLU A 222 -8.59 2.75 26.54
CA GLU A 222 -9.59 3.69 27.03
C GLU A 222 -10.92 3.55 26.28
N ARG A 223 -10.90 3.35 24.97
CA ARG A 223 -12.10 3.10 24.15
C ARG A 223 -12.81 1.80 24.52
N THR A 224 -12.06 0.79 24.95
CA THR A 224 -12.62 -0.49 25.39
C THR A 224 -13.29 -0.35 26.76
N GLU A 225 -12.71 0.43 27.67
CA GLU A 225 -13.24 0.68 29.02
C GLU A 225 -14.39 1.69 29.04
N ARG A 226 -14.30 2.73 28.20
CA ARG A 226 -15.23 3.86 28.13
C ARG A 226 -15.87 3.84 26.74
N GLN A 227 -17.11 3.37 26.65
CA GLN A 227 -17.85 3.26 25.37
C GLN A 227 -17.90 4.58 24.58
N ILE A 228 -17.82 5.74 25.25
CA ILE A 228 -17.84 7.08 24.63
C ILE A 228 -16.56 7.81 25.04
N LEU A 229 -15.81 8.28 24.04
CA LEU A 229 -14.63 9.13 24.22
C LEU A 229 -14.90 10.55 23.70
N PRO A 230 -14.17 11.56 24.19
CA PRO A 230 -14.19 12.90 23.61
C PRO A 230 -13.76 12.89 22.13
N GLU A 231 -14.37 13.74 21.31
CA GLU A 231 -14.04 13.89 19.88
C GLU A 231 -12.56 14.27 19.65
N THR A 232 -11.95 14.97 20.61
CA THR A 232 -10.52 15.32 20.55
C THR A 232 -9.60 14.10 20.43
N ILE A 233 -10.00 12.94 20.97
CA ILE A 233 -9.23 11.70 20.84
C ILE A 233 -9.20 11.21 19.40
N ASN A 234 -10.28 11.37 18.63
CA ASN A 234 -10.30 11.03 17.22
C ASN A 234 -9.32 11.92 16.43
N HIS A 235 -9.21 13.20 16.78
CA HIS A 235 -8.24 14.10 16.16
C HIS A 235 -6.79 13.71 16.49
N VAL A 236 -6.50 13.29 17.73
CA VAL A 236 -5.19 12.73 18.09
C VAL A 236 -4.91 11.49 17.24
N LEU A 237 -5.87 10.57 17.16
CA LEU A 237 -5.74 9.32 16.43
C LEU A 237 -5.53 9.54 14.93
N TYR A 238 -6.22 10.51 14.34
CA TYR A 238 -6.04 10.91 12.95
C TYR A 238 -4.59 11.37 12.67
N GLN A 239 -4.03 12.22 13.53
CA GLN A 239 -2.65 12.71 13.34
C GLN A 239 -1.62 11.61 13.60
N LEU A 240 -1.84 10.78 14.63
CA LEU A 240 -0.98 9.66 14.99
C LEU A 240 -0.95 8.62 13.85
N THR A 241 -2.12 8.18 13.37
CA THR A 241 -2.21 7.24 12.23
C THR A 241 -1.67 7.85 10.94
N GLY A 242 -1.84 9.16 10.73
CA GLY A 242 -1.21 9.87 9.62
C GLY A 242 0.32 9.85 9.68
N THR A 243 0.90 9.92 10.88
CA THR A 243 2.36 9.80 11.09
C THR A 243 2.82 8.36 10.87
N LEU A 244 2.13 7.37 11.44
CA LEU A 244 2.42 5.94 11.21
C LEU A 244 2.35 5.57 9.73
N ARG A 245 1.42 6.15 8.97
CA ARG A 245 1.32 5.97 7.53
C ARG A 245 2.61 6.38 6.81
N ASN A 246 3.24 7.49 7.22
CA ASN A 246 4.52 7.89 6.64
C ASN A 246 5.63 6.88 7.01
N VAL A 247 5.63 6.38 8.25
CA VAL A 247 6.62 5.37 8.70
C VAL A 247 6.55 4.11 7.86
N VAL A 248 5.35 3.57 7.61
CA VAL A 248 5.20 2.31 6.86
C VAL A 248 5.49 2.45 5.36
N ASN A 249 5.70 3.65 4.83
CA ASN A 249 6.20 3.79 3.46
C ASN A 249 7.67 3.33 3.33
N ASP A 250 8.41 3.25 4.44
CA ASP A 250 9.78 2.76 4.47
C ASP A 250 9.85 1.37 5.11
N ARG A 251 10.18 0.37 4.29
CA ARG A 251 10.25 -1.04 4.69
C ARG A 251 11.26 -1.29 5.82
N LYS A 252 12.22 -0.39 6.04
CA LYS A 252 13.23 -0.54 7.11
C LYS A 252 12.61 -0.62 8.51
N PHE A 253 11.43 -0.03 8.71
CA PHE A 253 10.75 0.00 10.01
C PHE A 253 9.80 -1.19 10.25
N TYR A 254 9.59 -2.07 9.26
CA TYR A 254 8.64 -3.18 9.40
C TYR A 254 9.02 -4.13 10.52
N VAL A 255 10.31 -4.46 10.67
CA VAL A 255 10.78 -5.39 11.71
C VAL A 255 10.49 -4.85 13.12
N GLU A 256 10.80 -3.58 13.36
CA GLU A 256 10.54 -2.92 14.65
C GLU A 256 9.03 -2.82 14.94
N LEU A 257 8.23 -2.45 13.92
CA LEU A 257 6.78 -2.33 14.06
C LEU A 257 6.11 -3.68 14.34
N LEU A 258 6.53 -4.75 13.65
CA LEU A 258 5.99 -6.10 13.86
C LEU A 258 6.39 -6.66 15.23
N SER A 259 7.67 -6.59 15.60
CA SER A 259 8.18 -7.08 16.89
C SER A 259 7.55 -6.37 18.10
N SER A 260 7.09 -5.12 17.93
CA SER A 260 6.41 -4.34 18.97
C SER A 260 4.90 -4.65 19.10
N GLY A 261 4.36 -5.57 18.29
CA GLY A 261 2.92 -5.82 18.16
C GLY A 261 2.16 -4.63 17.57
N GLY A 262 2.84 -3.80 16.77
CA GLY A 262 2.28 -2.56 16.22
C GLY A 262 1.13 -2.83 15.28
N LEU A 263 1.24 -3.85 14.43
CA LEU A 263 0.19 -4.22 13.49
C LEU A 263 -1.11 -4.67 14.18
N VAL A 264 -1.00 -5.51 15.22
CA VAL A 264 -2.13 -5.92 16.07
C VAL A 264 -2.81 -4.69 16.69
N THR A 265 -2.00 -3.74 17.16
CA THR A 265 -2.49 -2.50 17.79
C THR A 265 -3.24 -1.63 16.78
N ILE A 266 -2.70 -1.48 15.56
CA ILE A 266 -3.31 -0.71 14.47
C ILE A 266 -4.63 -1.37 14.02
N TYR A 267 -4.65 -2.69 13.88
CA TYR A 267 -5.85 -3.43 13.51
C TYR A 267 -6.95 -3.29 14.57
N ARG A 268 -6.60 -3.37 15.87
CA ARG A 268 -7.54 -3.12 16.97
C ARG A 268 -8.10 -1.69 16.95
N ALA A 269 -7.30 -0.71 16.55
CA ALA A 269 -7.79 0.66 16.38
C ALA A 269 -8.82 0.76 15.24
N LEU A 270 -8.62 0.04 14.12
CA LEU A 270 -9.60 -0.01 13.04
C LEU A 270 -10.96 -0.52 13.51
N GLU A 271 -10.97 -1.58 14.31
CA GLU A 271 -12.18 -2.17 14.89
C GLU A 271 -12.91 -1.18 15.82
N LEU A 272 -12.18 -0.61 16.78
CA LEU A 272 -12.73 0.26 17.83
C LEU A 272 -13.19 1.63 17.32
N PHE A 273 -12.55 2.14 16.28
CA PHE A 273 -12.79 3.46 15.69
C PHE A 273 -13.38 3.37 14.28
N SER A 274 -14.03 2.24 13.95
CA SER A 274 -14.71 1.98 12.67
C SER A 274 -15.80 3.00 12.29
N GLY A 275 -16.15 3.96 13.16
CA GLY A 275 -17.10 5.04 12.87
C GLY A 275 -16.47 6.32 12.34
N ASP A 276 -15.17 6.48 12.49
CA ASP A 276 -14.46 7.69 12.08
C ASP A 276 -13.82 7.48 10.70
N ILE A 277 -14.36 8.14 9.69
CA ILE A 277 -13.95 7.95 8.29
C ILE A 277 -12.48 8.32 8.07
N ASP A 278 -11.97 9.35 8.74
CA ASP A 278 -10.61 9.85 8.54
C ASP A 278 -9.58 8.89 9.14
N VAL A 279 -9.89 8.34 10.32
CA VAL A 279 -9.08 7.30 10.97
C VAL A 279 -9.09 6.01 10.17
N VAL A 280 -10.27 5.52 9.78
CA VAL A 280 -10.43 4.31 8.96
C VAL A 280 -9.64 4.45 7.66
N THR A 281 -9.71 5.62 7.02
CA THR A 281 -8.98 5.95 5.80
C THR A 281 -7.46 5.88 5.96
N ASN A 282 -6.90 6.43 7.03
CA ASN A 282 -5.46 6.32 7.30
C ASN A 282 -5.03 4.89 7.61
N ILE A 283 -5.80 4.15 8.41
CA ILE A 283 -5.47 2.77 8.75
C ILE A 283 -5.57 1.87 7.51
N SER A 284 -6.60 2.03 6.69
CA SER A 284 -6.76 1.28 5.43
C SER A 284 -5.56 1.48 4.51
N ARG A 285 -5.02 2.70 4.44
CA ARG A 285 -3.76 2.97 3.72
C ARG A 285 -2.57 2.24 4.33
N ILE A 286 -2.40 2.28 5.66
CA ILE A 286 -1.33 1.54 6.35
C ILE A 286 -1.39 0.05 5.99
N LEU A 287 -2.57 -0.57 6.13
CA LEU A 287 -2.77 -1.98 5.81
C LEU A 287 -2.44 -2.28 4.34
N SER A 288 -2.88 -1.42 3.41
CA SER A 288 -2.59 -1.59 1.99
C SER A 288 -1.10 -1.53 1.66
N ILE A 289 -0.34 -0.62 2.29
CA ILE A 289 1.11 -0.48 2.08
C ILE A 289 1.84 -1.70 2.66
N MET A 290 1.50 -2.06 3.90
CA MET A 290 2.14 -3.19 4.58
C MET A 290 1.83 -4.52 3.89
N SER A 291 0.64 -4.71 3.32
CA SER A 291 0.26 -5.92 2.58
C SER A 291 1.10 -6.19 1.32
N THR A 292 1.96 -5.25 0.91
CA THR A 292 2.89 -5.46 -0.21
C THR A 292 4.13 -6.27 0.19
N ASP A 293 4.30 -6.59 1.48
CA ASP A 293 5.39 -7.38 2.03
C ASP A 293 4.89 -8.70 2.62
N GLY A 294 5.58 -9.80 2.32
CA GLY A 294 5.17 -11.15 2.71
C GLY A 294 5.10 -11.35 4.23
N LYS A 295 6.06 -10.83 5.00
CA LYS A 295 6.08 -10.97 6.47
C LYS A 295 4.96 -10.16 7.11
N CYS A 296 4.68 -8.99 6.56
CA CYS A 296 3.53 -8.19 6.97
C CYS A 296 2.21 -8.89 6.64
N CYS A 297 2.08 -9.57 5.49
CA CYS A 297 0.92 -10.39 5.18
C CYS A 297 0.75 -11.54 6.18
N GLU A 298 1.81 -12.27 6.52
CA GLU A 298 1.76 -13.32 7.56
C GLU A 298 1.28 -12.75 8.90
N ALA A 299 1.84 -11.63 9.34
CA ALA A 299 1.41 -10.98 10.58
C ALA A 299 -0.03 -10.45 10.51
N LEU A 300 -0.49 -9.97 9.34
CA LEU A 300 -1.88 -9.61 9.12
C LEU A 300 -2.79 -10.83 9.26
N VAL A 301 -2.36 -12.01 8.80
CA VAL A 301 -3.06 -13.30 8.98
C VAL A 301 -3.10 -13.72 10.45
N GLU A 302 -2.08 -13.42 11.24
CA GLU A 302 -2.14 -13.70 12.68
C GLU A 302 -3.09 -12.75 13.43
N CYS A 303 -3.20 -11.49 12.97
CA CYS A 303 -4.23 -10.56 13.45
C CYS A 303 -5.66 -10.99 12.99
N TRP A 304 -5.74 -11.89 12.00
CA TRP A 304 -6.91 -12.28 11.20
C TRP A 304 -7.85 -13.24 11.89
N SER A 305 -7.78 -13.48 13.19
CA SER A 305 -8.88 -14.22 13.84
C SER A 305 -10.25 -13.53 13.64
N ASN A 306 -10.30 -12.33 13.02
CA ASN A 306 -11.53 -11.63 12.69
C ASN A 306 -11.54 -10.88 11.32
N VAL A 307 -11.49 -11.57 10.18
CA VAL A 307 -11.73 -10.94 8.84
C VAL A 307 -13.05 -10.16 8.78
N SER A 308 -14.00 -10.47 9.68
CA SER A 308 -15.27 -9.73 9.79
C SER A 308 -15.08 -8.24 10.11
N VAL A 309 -13.96 -7.82 10.70
CA VAL A 309 -13.66 -6.39 10.87
C VAL A 309 -13.55 -5.72 9.50
N LEU A 310 -12.72 -6.26 8.59
CA LEU A 310 -12.56 -5.70 7.25
C LEU A 310 -13.88 -5.77 6.46
N MET A 311 -14.63 -6.87 6.59
CA MET A 311 -15.95 -6.98 5.97
C MET A 311 -16.92 -5.92 6.50
N SER A 312 -16.95 -5.70 7.83
CA SER A 312 -17.80 -4.67 8.44
C SER A 312 -17.44 -3.25 8.01
N ILE A 313 -16.14 -2.98 7.77
CA ILE A 313 -15.68 -1.69 7.23
C ILE A 313 -16.18 -1.51 5.80
N ILE A 314 -16.08 -2.55 4.96
CA ILE A 314 -16.62 -2.51 3.58
C ILE A 314 -18.13 -2.27 3.59
N ASP A 315 -18.88 -3.01 4.41
CA ASP A 315 -20.34 -2.88 4.52
C ASP A 315 -20.76 -1.50 5.04
N LYS A 316 -19.94 -0.88 5.89
CA LYS A 316 -20.21 0.45 6.46
C LYS A 316 -19.87 1.60 5.52
N TYR A 317 -18.86 1.43 4.68
CA TYR A 317 -18.38 2.45 3.76
C TYR A 317 -18.42 2.02 2.28
N PRO A 318 -19.53 1.45 1.77
CA PRO A 318 -19.58 0.85 0.43
C PRO A 318 -19.44 1.89 -0.69
N GLY A 319 -19.69 3.17 -0.40
CA GLY A 319 -19.55 4.26 -1.34
C GLY A 319 -18.23 5.05 -1.24
N GLN A 320 -17.30 4.65 -0.37
CA GLN A 320 -16.02 5.35 -0.15
C GLN A 320 -14.91 4.66 -0.93
N GLU A 321 -14.68 5.11 -2.18
CA GLU A 321 -13.72 4.52 -3.12
C GLU A 321 -12.33 4.30 -2.48
N GLU A 322 -11.85 5.29 -1.74
CA GLU A 322 -10.53 5.30 -1.13
C GLU A 322 -10.35 4.26 -0.02
N ILE A 323 -11.40 3.95 0.73
CA ILE A 323 -11.36 2.91 1.77
C ILE A 323 -11.48 1.54 1.08
N VAL A 324 -12.49 1.39 0.23
CA VAL A 324 -12.81 0.13 -0.43
C VAL A 324 -11.61 -0.39 -1.20
N VAL A 325 -11.02 0.44 -2.06
CA VAL A 325 -9.88 0.03 -2.91
C VAL A 325 -8.67 -0.42 -2.08
N ARG A 326 -8.43 0.22 -0.94
CA ARG A 326 -7.27 -0.08 -0.06
C ARG A 326 -7.48 -1.37 0.71
N ILE A 327 -8.70 -1.61 1.20
CA ILE A 327 -9.05 -2.84 1.91
C ILE A 327 -9.07 -4.03 0.95
N THR A 328 -9.70 -3.91 -0.23
CA THR A 328 -9.73 -5.00 -1.21
C THR A 328 -8.35 -5.28 -1.81
N TYR A 329 -7.50 -4.25 -1.98
CA TYR A 329 -6.10 -4.45 -2.35
C TYR A 329 -5.33 -5.23 -1.29
N ALA A 330 -5.47 -4.87 -0.01
CA ALA A 330 -4.84 -5.58 1.09
C ALA A 330 -5.30 -7.04 1.16
N LEU A 331 -6.61 -7.29 1.09
CA LEU A 331 -7.18 -8.64 1.02
C LEU A 331 -6.61 -9.42 -0.16
N GLY A 332 -6.63 -8.84 -1.36
CA GLY A 332 -6.11 -9.46 -2.57
C GLY A 332 -4.66 -9.92 -2.41
N ASN A 333 -3.78 -9.07 -1.86
CA ASN A 333 -2.38 -9.41 -1.63
C ASN A 333 -2.20 -10.55 -0.64
N ILE A 334 -2.98 -10.57 0.44
CA ILE A 334 -2.78 -11.59 1.46
C ILE A 334 -3.29 -12.96 0.97
N LEU A 335 -4.40 -12.98 0.22
CA LEU A 335 -4.97 -14.21 -0.33
C LEU A 335 -4.08 -14.87 -1.39
N THR A 336 -3.15 -14.13 -2.01
CA THR A 336 -2.26 -14.66 -3.05
C THR A 336 -1.45 -15.87 -2.56
N ASN A 337 -0.90 -15.81 -1.35
CA ASN A 337 0.02 -16.84 -0.84
C ASN A 337 -0.44 -17.50 0.47
N ASN A 338 -1.67 -17.26 0.94
CA ASN A 338 -2.14 -17.81 2.20
C ASN A 338 -3.44 -18.62 2.03
N GLU A 339 -3.34 -19.94 2.14
CA GLU A 339 -4.46 -20.88 2.02
C GLU A 339 -5.49 -20.71 3.14
N ASN A 340 -5.05 -20.62 4.39
CA ASN A 340 -5.94 -20.45 5.53
C ASN A 340 -6.78 -19.17 5.40
N ALA A 341 -6.17 -18.08 4.94
CA ALA A 341 -6.85 -16.81 4.67
C ALA A 341 -7.95 -16.95 3.60
N ARG A 342 -7.74 -17.75 2.56
CA ARG A 342 -8.75 -18.02 1.52
C ARG A 342 -9.96 -18.74 2.09
N HIS A 343 -9.74 -19.82 2.83
CA HIS A 343 -10.83 -20.55 3.50
C HIS A 343 -11.58 -19.65 4.49
N GLN A 344 -10.84 -18.94 5.34
CA GLN A 344 -11.43 -18.09 6.37
C GLN A 344 -12.28 -16.95 5.79
N LEU A 345 -11.85 -16.34 4.67
CA LEU A 345 -12.66 -15.33 3.97
C LEU A 345 -13.89 -15.96 3.31
N TYR A 346 -13.75 -17.10 2.65
CA TYR A 346 -14.87 -17.78 1.99
C TYR A 346 -15.96 -18.24 2.98
N ASP A 347 -15.56 -18.75 4.13
CA ASP A 347 -16.46 -19.25 5.18
C ASP A 347 -17.07 -18.13 6.03
N THR A 348 -16.54 -16.91 5.94
CA THR A 348 -17.10 -15.77 6.66
C THR A 348 -18.50 -15.46 6.16
N HIS A 349 -19.44 -15.34 7.10
CA HIS A 349 -20.85 -15.09 6.80
C HIS A 349 -21.04 -13.88 5.87
N CYS A 350 -21.78 -14.09 4.78
CA CYS A 350 -22.09 -13.09 3.75
C CYS A 350 -20.88 -12.46 3.01
N SER A 351 -19.65 -13.00 3.14
CA SER A 351 -18.46 -12.39 2.53
C SER A 351 -18.57 -12.20 1.02
N MET A 352 -18.91 -13.27 0.29
CA MET A 352 -19.15 -13.24 -1.15
C MET A 352 -20.27 -12.26 -1.50
N GLY A 353 -21.41 -12.33 -0.80
CA GLY A 353 -22.52 -11.39 -0.99
C GLY A 353 -22.10 -9.93 -0.85
N THR A 354 -21.28 -9.58 0.15
CA THR A 354 -20.74 -8.21 0.30
C THR A 354 -19.90 -7.80 -0.92
N PHE A 355 -18.99 -8.64 -1.39
CA PHE A 355 -18.17 -8.31 -2.57
C PHE A 355 -19.02 -8.17 -3.84
N LEU A 356 -20.04 -9.00 -4.03
CA LEU A 356 -20.90 -8.95 -5.21
C LEU A 356 -21.82 -7.73 -5.21
N ASN A 357 -22.38 -7.37 -4.04
CA ASN A 357 -23.15 -6.14 -3.89
C ASN A 357 -22.28 -4.90 -4.14
N LEU A 358 -21.05 -4.91 -3.66
CA LEU A 358 -20.08 -3.85 -3.89
C LEU A 358 -19.69 -3.75 -5.38
N MET A 359 -19.43 -4.90 -6.02
CA MET A 359 -19.14 -4.98 -7.44
C MET A 359 -20.29 -4.40 -8.27
N GLN A 360 -21.54 -4.76 -7.95
CA GLN A 360 -22.71 -4.21 -8.63
C GLN A 360 -22.81 -2.69 -8.43
N LEU A 361 -22.65 -2.19 -7.21
CA LEU A 361 -22.70 -0.75 -6.92
C LEU A 361 -21.66 0.03 -7.74
N TYR A 362 -20.41 -0.45 -7.79
CA TYR A 362 -19.34 0.22 -8.52
C TYR A 362 -19.45 0.03 -10.03
N LEU A 363 -20.02 -1.08 -10.51
CA LEU A 363 -20.29 -1.30 -11.93
C LEU A 363 -21.41 -0.39 -12.42
N GLU A 364 -22.48 -0.21 -11.65
CA GLU A 364 -23.53 0.76 -11.95
C GLU A 364 -22.99 2.19 -11.95
N LYS A 365 -22.15 2.54 -10.98
CA LYS A 365 -21.46 3.83 -10.97
C LYS A 365 -20.65 4.01 -12.26
N ASP A 366 -19.80 3.04 -12.59
CA ASP A 366 -18.93 3.06 -13.77
C ASP A 366 -19.71 3.23 -15.08
N LEU A 367 -20.76 2.43 -15.29
CA LEU A 367 -21.57 2.45 -16.52
C LEU A 367 -22.38 3.74 -16.72
N ASN A 368 -22.76 4.40 -15.62
CA ASN A 368 -23.53 5.65 -15.68
C ASN A 368 -22.67 6.88 -16.01
N ASN A 369 -21.35 6.74 -16.08
CA ASN A 369 -20.45 7.87 -16.34
C ASN A 369 -20.14 8.02 -17.82
N ILE A 370 -20.26 9.25 -18.31
CA ILE A 370 -20.03 9.65 -19.71
C ILE A 370 -18.68 10.41 -19.86
N SER A 371 -17.97 10.71 -18.76
CA SER A 371 -16.74 11.54 -18.78
C SER A 371 -15.47 10.81 -18.31
N CYS A 372 -14.34 11.11 -18.96
CA CYS A 372 -12.98 10.63 -18.63
C CYS A 372 -12.33 11.44 -17.50
N ASP A 373 -12.94 11.52 -16.32
CA ASP A 373 -12.33 12.17 -15.14
C ASP A 373 -11.44 11.21 -14.33
N ILE A 374 -10.39 11.75 -13.70
CA ILE A 374 -9.41 11.02 -12.85
C ILE A 374 -10.10 10.23 -11.71
N LYS A 375 -11.24 10.72 -11.19
CA LYS A 375 -12.04 10.01 -10.18
C LYS A 375 -12.56 8.66 -10.66
N PHE A 376 -12.77 8.48 -11.97
CA PHE A 376 -13.36 7.25 -12.52
C PHE A 376 -12.35 6.13 -12.71
N ASN A 377 -11.06 6.45 -12.84
CA ASN A 377 -10.01 5.42 -12.76
C ASN A 377 -10.04 4.71 -11.39
N ILE A 378 -10.44 5.42 -10.32
CA ILE A 378 -10.56 4.82 -8.99
C ILE A 378 -11.75 3.85 -8.91
N VAL A 379 -12.87 4.14 -9.61
CA VAL A 379 -14.03 3.24 -9.67
C VAL A 379 -13.66 1.94 -10.40
N GLU A 380 -12.98 2.06 -11.53
CA GLU A 380 -12.46 0.91 -12.27
C GLU A 380 -11.46 0.12 -11.41
N ASP A 381 -10.53 0.79 -10.72
CA ASP A 381 -9.57 0.16 -9.82
C ASP A 381 -10.28 -0.60 -8.67
N VAL A 382 -11.34 -0.03 -8.09
CA VAL A 382 -12.18 -0.74 -7.10
C VAL A 382 -12.74 -2.04 -7.68
N LEU A 383 -13.31 -2.01 -8.89
CA LEU A 383 -13.83 -3.22 -9.55
C LEU A 383 -12.73 -4.26 -9.76
N ILE A 384 -11.57 -3.85 -10.27
CA ILE A 384 -10.41 -4.73 -10.47
C ILE A 384 -10.01 -5.38 -9.14
N LYS A 385 -9.92 -4.60 -8.05
CA LYS A 385 -9.51 -5.14 -6.75
C LYS A 385 -10.56 -6.08 -6.15
N ILE A 386 -11.86 -5.82 -6.34
CA ILE A 386 -12.92 -6.75 -5.91
C ILE A 386 -12.83 -8.07 -6.70
N ILE A 387 -12.71 -8.01 -8.04
CA ILE A 387 -12.53 -9.19 -8.88
C ILE A 387 -11.30 -9.97 -8.40
N ARG A 388 -10.17 -9.31 -8.18
CA ARG A 388 -8.93 -9.93 -7.71
C ARG A 388 -9.10 -10.66 -6.38
N VAL A 389 -9.90 -10.15 -5.44
CA VAL A 389 -10.20 -10.84 -4.17
C VAL A 389 -10.93 -12.16 -4.45
N ILE A 390 -11.98 -12.14 -5.27
CA ILE A 390 -12.77 -13.34 -5.61
C ILE A 390 -11.91 -14.37 -6.37
N VAL A 391 -11.12 -13.90 -7.33
CA VAL A 391 -10.21 -14.73 -8.13
C VAL A 391 -9.13 -15.36 -7.25
N ASN A 392 -8.55 -14.61 -6.32
CA ASN A 392 -7.55 -15.17 -5.41
C ASN A 392 -8.16 -16.18 -4.44
N MET A 393 -9.43 -16.02 -4.01
CA MET A 393 -10.13 -17.07 -3.27
C MET A 393 -10.29 -18.35 -4.10
N SER A 394 -10.66 -18.23 -5.38
CA SER A 394 -10.93 -19.38 -6.26
C SER A 394 -9.67 -20.15 -6.72
N ILE A 395 -8.47 -19.63 -6.44
CA ILE A 395 -7.22 -20.39 -6.63
C ILE A 395 -7.22 -21.67 -5.77
N GLN A 396 -7.87 -21.65 -4.59
CA GLN A 396 -8.01 -22.84 -3.76
C GLN A 396 -8.97 -23.85 -4.41
N PRO A 397 -8.55 -25.10 -4.71
CA PRO A 397 -9.37 -26.04 -5.48
C PRO A 397 -10.76 -26.30 -4.93
N GLU A 398 -10.89 -26.45 -3.60
CA GLU A 398 -12.17 -26.66 -2.94
C GLU A 398 -13.11 -25.46 -3.09
N ILE A 399 -12.60 -24.24 -2.89
CA ILE A 399 -13.37 -23.01 -3.02
C ILE A 399 -13.78 -22.80 -4.48
N GLY A 400 -12.83 -22.95 -5.41
CA GLY A 400 -13.08 -22.84 -6.85
C GLY A 400 -14.16 -23.79 -7.35
N ALA A 401 -14.10 -25.06 -6.94
CA ALA A 401 -15.13 -26.05 -7.24
C ALA A 401 -16.48 -25.66 -6.63
N ASN A 402 -16.50 -25.22 -5.37
CA ASN A 402 -17.73 -24.80 -4.70
C ASN A 402 -18.36 -23.55 -5.35
N LEU A 403 -17.58 -22.64 -5.93
CA LEU A 403 -18.11 -21.43 -6.58
C LEU A 403 -18.91 -21.72 -7.86
N VAL A 404 -18.67 -22.84 -8.52
CA VAL A 404 -19.34 -23.20 -9.79
C VAL A 404 -20.28 -24.41 -9.65
N LYS A 405 -20.43 -24.92 -8.42
CA LYS A 405 -21.22 -26.12 -8.11
C LYS A 405 -22.72 -25.86 -8.21
N VAL A 406 -23.49 -26.89 -8.54
CA VAL A 406 -24.95 -26.89 -8.39
C VAL A 406 -25.38 -26.97 -6.93
N ALA A 407 -26.62 -26.53 -6.66
CA ALA A 407 -27.22 -26.69 -5.35
C ALA A 407 -27.46 -28.18 -5.04
N ASP A 408 -27.13 -28.59 -3.82
CA ASP A 408 -27.41 -29.90 -3.25
C ASP A 408 -27.65 -29.79 -1.73
N ASP A 409 -27.79 -30.92 -1.03
CA ASP A 409 -28.03 -30.95 0.42
C ASP A 409 -26.94 -30.24 1.24
N TYR A 410 -25.74 -30.10 0.69
CA TYR A 410 -24.56 -29.50 1.33
C TYR A 410 -24.15 -28.16 0.70
N HIS A 411 -24.66 -27.84 -0.49
CA HIS A 411 -24.37 -26.62 -1.24
C HIS A 411 -25.65 -25.79 -1.44
N PRO A 412 -25.83 -24.71 -0.67
CA PRO A 412 -27.12 -24.00 -0.63
C PRO A 412 -27.37 -23.14 -1.87
N VAL A 413 -28.65 -22.97 -2.22
CA VAL A 413 -29.09 -22.21 -3.42
C VAL A 413 -28.53 -20.79 -3.50
N HIS A 414 -28.26 -20.12 -2.37
CA HIS A 414 -27.70 -18.77 -2.40
C HIS A 414 -26.28 -18.75 -2.98
N LYS A 415 -25.47 -19.82 -2.83
CA LYS A 415 -24.13 -19.91 -3.43
C LYS A 415 -24.18 -20.02 -4.95
N VAL A 416 -25.16 -20.73 -5.49
CA VAL A 416 -25.43 -20.76 -6.94
C VAL A 416 -25.75 -19.35 -7.44
N LYS A 417 -26.62 -18.62 -6.73
CA LYS A 417 -26.97 -17.23 -7.08
C LYS A 417 -25.79 -16.26 -7.00
N GLU A 418 -24.88 -16.46 -6.04
CA GLU A 418 -23.63 -15.69 -5.96
C GLU A 418 -22.79 -15.87 -7.24
N CYS A 419 -22.69 -17.10 -7.76
CA CYS A 419 -22.01 -17.36 -9.03
C CYS A 419 -22.72 -16.69 -10.21
N GLU A 420 -24.04 -16.82 -10.30
CA GLU A 420 -24.84 -16.18 -11.36
C GLU A 420 -24.66 -14.66 -11.38
N GLN A 421 -24.73 -14.02 -10.21
CA GLN A 421 -24.51 -12.59 -10.05
C GLN A 421 -23.09 -12.17 -10.45
N PHE A 422 -22.08 -12.98 -10.11
CA PHE A 422 -20.71 -12.72 -10.51
C PHE A 422 -20.55 -12.80 -12.03
N LEU A 423 -21.08 -13.86 -12.66
CA LEU A 423 -21.07 -14.04 -14.10
C LEU A 423 -21.81 -12.91 -14.83
N ASP A 424 -22.95 -12.46 -14.32
CA ASP A 424 -23.68 -11.33 -14.90
C ASP A 424 -22.86 -10.05 -14.87
N SER A 425 -22.12 -9.81 -13.78
CA SER A 425 -21.24 -8.65 -13.65
C SER A 425 -20.04 -8.74 -14.62
N LEU A 426 -19.39 -9.91 -14.71
CA LEU A 426 -18.29 -10.15 -15.65
C LEU A 426 -18.74 -10.02 -17.11
N LEU A 427 -19.87 -10.61 -17.49
CA LEU A 427 -20.43 -10.49 -18.84
C LEU A 427 -20.82 -9.04 -19.16
N THR A 428 -21.31 -8.29 -18.19
CA THR A 428 -21.62 -6.87 -18.36
C THR A 428 -20.34 -6.08 -18.66
N ILE A 429 -19.26 -6.31 -17.91
CA ILE A 429 -17.95 -5.70 -18.18
C ILE A 429 -17.50 -6.02 -19.61
N LEU A 430 -17.45 -7.31 -19.99
CA LEU A 430 -16.95 -7.73 -21.30
C LEU A 430 -17.80 -7.24 -22.48
N ARG A 431 -19.11 -6.99 -22.27
CA ARG A 431 -20.02 -6.50 -23.32
C ARG A 431 -20.07 -4.97 -23.42
N ARG A 432 -19.66 -4.25 -22.39
CA ARG A 432 -19.80 -2.78 -22.31
C ARG A 432 -18.47 -2.05 -22.35
N LYS A 433 -17.38 -2.68 -21.94
CA LYS A 433 -16.05 -2.08 -21.85
C LYS A 433 -15.18 -2.48 -23.03
N SER A 434 -14.38 -1.53 -23.52
CA SER A 434 -13.43 -1.77 -24.60
C SER A 434 -12.09 -2.17 -24.01
N ILE A 435 -11.43 -3.16 -24.61
CA ILE A 435 -10.05 -3.53 -24.25
C ILE A 435 -9.07 -2.38 -24.48
N ASP A 436 -9.34 -1.48 -25.43
CA ASP A 436 -8.44 -0.36 -25.75
C ASP A 436 -8.47 0.75 -24.69
N GLU A 437 -9.56 0.85 -23.92
CA GLU A 437 -9.76 1.90 -22.91
C GLU A 437 -9.70 1.36 -21.47
N ASN A 438 -10.16 0.12 -21.24
CA ASN A 438 -10.33 -0.49 -19.93
C ASN A 438 -9.53 -1.80 -19.84
N GLU A 439 -8.28 -1.78 -20.29
CA GLU A 439 -7.44 -2.97 -20.44
C GLU A 439 -7.37 -3.81 -19.16
N GLU A 440 -7.01 -3.19 -18.02
CA GLU A 440 -6.84 -3.91 -16.76
C GLU A 440 -8.15 -4.53 -16.26
N LEU A 441 -9.29 -3.83 -16.40
CA LEU A 441 -10.60 -4.34 -16.01
C LEU A 441 -11.06 -5.50 -16.89
N VAL A 442 -10.87 -5.41 -18.20
CA VAL A 442 -11.20 -6.50 -19.13
C VAL A 442 -10.33 -7.72 -18.85
N LEU A 443 -9.01 -7.53 -18.66
CA LEU A 443 -8.10 -8.63 -18.31
C LEU A 443 -8.45 -9.25 -16.95
N ALA A 444 -8.83 -8.46 -15.95
CA ALA A 444 -9.29 -8.98 -14.66
C ALA A 444 -10.55 -9.84 -14.81
N ALA A 445 -11.50 -9.43 -15.66
CA ALA A 445 -12.70 -10.21 -15.93
C ALA A 445 -12.39 -11.53 -16.65
N LEU A 446 -11.47 -11.52 -17.61
CA LEU A 446 -11.02 -12.72 -18.32
C LEU A 446 -10.29 -13.69 -17.38
N ALA A 447 -9.41 -13.20 -16.51
CA ALA A 447 -8.74 -14.01 -15.50
C ALA A 447 -9.75 -14.68 -14.55
N ALA A 448 -10.82 -13.97 -14.18
CA ALA A 448 -11.90 -14.54 -13.38
C ALA A 448 -12.63 -15.67 -14.10
N LEU A 449 -12.97 -15.48 -15.38
CA LEU A 449 -13.60 -16.53 -16.19
C LEU A 449 -12.66 -17.74 -16.39
N ASN A 450 -11.36 -17.51 -16.55
CA ASN A 450 -10.38 -18.58 -16.69
C ASN A 450 -10.34 -19.45 -15.43
N ASN A 451 -10.25 -18.83 -14.25
CA ASN A 451 -10.26 -19.56 -12.97
C ASN A 451 -11.58 -20.30 -12.73
N LEU A 452 -12.73 -19.70 -13.01
CA LEU A 452 -14.02 -20.38 -12.82
C LEU A 452 -14.22 -21.52 -13.83
N SER A 453 -13.88 -21.30 -15.10
CA SER A 453 -14.04 -22.31 -16.16
C SER A 453 -13.15 -23.54 -15.96
N TYR A 454 -12.04 -23.42 -15.24
CA TYR A 454 -11.19 -24.54 -14.88
C TYR A 454 -11.96 -25.60 -14.06
N TYR A 455 -12.72 -25.15 -13.06
CA TYR A 455 -13.47 -26.02 -12.15
C TYR A 455 -14.85 -26.43 -12.68
N ALA A 456 -15.41 -25.67 -13.63
CA ALA A 456 -16.74 -25.95 -14.17
C ALA A 456 -16.75 -27.26 -14.97
N ASP A 457 -17.82 -28.05 -14.77
CA ASP A 457 -18.12 -29.18 -15.66
C ASP A 457 -18.73 -28.66 -16.97
N MET A 458 -17.87 -28.54 -17.98
CA MET A 458 -18.28 -28.07 -19.31
C MET A 458 -19.02 -29.12 -20.13
N SER A 459 -19.00 -30.40 -19.71
CA SER A 459 -19.60 -31.49 -20.47
C SER A 459 -21.12 -31.53 -20.34
N ASN A 460 -21.67 -31.03 -19.24
CA ASN A 460 -23.10 -30.98 -18.97
C ASN A 460 -23.55 -29.54 -18.65
N PRO A 461 -24.30 -28.87 -19.54
CA PRO A 461 -24.81 -27.51 -19.31
C PRO A 461 -25.69 -27.36 -18.05
N ASN A 462 -26.24 -28.47 -17.54
CA ASN A 462 -27.09 -28.47 -16.34
C ASN A 462 -26.30 -28.70 -15.03
N CYS A 463 -24.97 -28.91 -15.10
CA CYS A 463 -24.10 -29.19 -13.95
C CYS A 463 -23.54 -27.95 -13.25
N GLY A 464 -24.10 -26.76 -13.48
CA GLY A 464 -23.74 -25.58 -12.69
C GLY A 464 -24.15 -24.25 -13.35
N PRO A 465 -24.18 -23.16 -12.57
CA PRO A 465 -24.46 -21.81 -13.07
C PRO A 465 -23.48 -21.38 -14.16
N PHE A 466 -22.21 -21.83 -14.10
CA PHE A 466 -21.22 -21.56 -15.13
C PHE A 466 -21.52 -22.28 -16.45
N GLY A 467 -21.76 -23.61 -16.38
CA GLY A 467 -22.06 -24.44 -17.55
C GLY A 467 -23.32 -23.98 -18.29
N ALA A 468 -24.33 -23.51 -17.55
CA ALA A 468 -25.57 -22.95 -18.12
C ALA A 468 -25.33 -21.67 -18.95
N ARG A 469 -24.23 -20.95 -18.68
CA ARG A 469 -23.88 -19.67 -19.33
C ARG A 469 -22.72 -19.78 -20.31
N GLN A 470 -22.24 -20.99 -20.61
CA GLN A 470 -21.07 -21.20 -21.47
C GLN A 470 -21.18 -20.54 -22.85
N LEU A 471 -22.37 -20.54 -23.47
CA LEU A 471 -22.59 -19.90 -24.76
C LEU A 471 -22.63 -18.37 -24.67
N ASP A 472 -23.23 -17.82 -23.61
CA ASP A 472 -23.24 -16.37 -23.35
C ASP A 472 -21.82 -15.84 -23.15
N ILE A 473 -20.98 -16.62 -22.47
CA ILE A 473 -19.56 -16.33 -22.27
C ILE A 473 -18.84 -16.43 -23.62
N THR A 474 -19.02 -17.53 -24.35
CA THR A 474 -18.38 -17.74 -25.66
C THR A 474 -18.69 -16.60 -26.63
N GLN A 475 -19.94 -16.16 -26.67
CA GLN A 475 -20.39 -15.01 -27.46
C GLN A 475 -19.68 -13.71 -27.07
N ALA A 476 -19.59 -13.42 -25.77
CA ALA A 476 -18.91 -12.21 -25.28
C ALA A 476 -17.41 -12.20 -25.63
N LEU A 477 -16.77 -13.37 -25.63
CA LEU A 477 -15.34 -13.52 -25.91
C LEU A 477 -14.98 -13.52 -27.40
N SER A 478 -15.92 -13.88 -28.28
CA SER A 478 -15.64 -14.14 -29.70
C SER A 478 -15.00 -12.95 -30.43
N LEU A 479 -15.41 -11.72 -30.11
CA LEU A 479 -14.84 -10.51 -30.72
C LEU A 479 -13.45 -10.17 -30.15
N LEU A 480 -13.15 -10.57 -28.91
CA LEU A 480 -11.91 -10.23 -28.23
C LEU A 480 -10.67 -10.93 -28.83
N LEU A 481 -10.85 -12.09 -29.47
CA LEU A 481 -9.78 -12.77 -30.23
C LEU A 481 -9.27 -11.96 -31.43
N THR A 482 -10.07 -11.02 -31.95
CA THR A 482 -9.72 -10.22 -33.13
C THR A 482 -9.06 -8.88 -32.79
N THR A 483 -8.87 -8.60 -31.50
CA THR A 483 -8.27 -7.36 -31.02
C THR A 483 -6.79 -7.26 -31.40
N ARG A 484 -6.16 -6.11 -31.17
CA ARG A 484 -4.70 -5.95 -31.33
C ARG A 484 -3.93 -6.24 -30.04
N ASN A 485 -4.64 -6.33 -28.91
CA ASN A 485 -4.03 -6.56 -27.61
C ASN A 485 -3.67 -8.04 -27.44
N HIS A 486 -2.37 -8.33 -27.36
CA HIS A 486 -1.86 -9.70 -27.24
C HIS A 486 -2.21 -10.35 -25.91
N PHE A 487 -2.14 -9.61 -24.80
CA PHE A 487 -2.54 -10.11 -23.47
C PHE A 487 -4.02 -10.52 -23.46
N CYS A 488 -4.89 -9.73 -24.08
CA CYS A 488 -6.30 -10.06 -24.21
C CYS A 488 -6.51 -11.37 -24.99
N LYS A 489 -5.80 -11.56 -26.11
CA LYS A 489 -5.89 -12.80 -26.90
C LYS A 489 -5.45 -14.02 -26.09
N VAL A 490 -4.34 -13.90 -25.35
CA VAL A 490 -3.83 -14.99 -24.49
C VAL A 490 -4.89 -15.39 -23.48
N GLU A 491 -5.45 -14.42 -22.75
CA GLU A 491 -6.46 -14.70 -21.72
C GLU A 491 -7.76 -15.27 -22.32
N VAL A 492 -8.23 -14.73 -23.45
CA VAL A 492 -9.39 -15.29 -24.15
C VAL A 492 -9.14 -16.72 -24.61
N ALA A 493 -7.96 -17.01 -25.17
CA ALA A 493 -7.58 -18.35 -25.59
C ALA A 493 -7.51 -19.33 -24.41
N ARG A 494 -7.03 -18.88 -23.24
CA ARG A 494 -7.04 -19.68 -21.99
C ARG A 494 -8.46 -20.05 -21.57
N VAL A 495 -9.38 -19.08 -21.55
CA VAL A 495 -10.79 -19.35 -21.26
C VAL A 495 -11.39 -20.33 -22.29
N PHE A 496 -11.13 -20.13 -23.59
CA PHE A 496 -11.58 -21.06 -24.63
C PHE A 496 -10.98 -22.46 -24.49
N GLY A 497 -9.75 -22.60 -24.01
CA GLY A 497 -9.15 -23.89 -23.73
C GLY A 497 -10.00 -24.70 -22.76
N ASN A 498 -10.57 -24.05 -21.74
CA ASN A 498 -11.50 -24.69 -20.82
C ASN A 498 -12.89 -24.89 -21.42
N LEU A 499 -13.44 -23.88 -22.11
CA LEU A 499 -14.81 -23.91 -22.65
C LEU A 499 -14.98 -24.95 -23.77
N THR A 500 -13.96 -25.17 -24.60
CA THR A 500 -14.01 -26.10 -25.76
C THR A 500 -14.06 -27.57 -25.38
N ARG A 501 -13.97 -27.91 -24.09
CA ARG A 501 -14.37 -29.24 -23.58
C ARG A 501 -15.85 -29.55 -23.87
N SER A 502 -16.68 -28.52 -24.02
CA SER A 502 -18.09 -28.62 -24.41
C SER A 502 -18.27 -28.73 -25.93
N ALA A 503 -18.96 -29.78 -26.39
CA ALA A 503 -19.28 -29.95 -27.81
C ALA A 503 -20.11 -28.78 -28.38
N THR A 504 -21.03 -28.24 -27.59
CA THR A 504 -21.87 -27.09 -28.00
C THR A 504 -21.04 -25.82 -28.23
N VAL A 505 -19.99 -25.60 -27.42
CA VAL A 505 -19.07 -24.47 -27.62
C VAL A 505 -18.26 -24.66 -28.89
N ARG A 506 -17.78 -25.90 -29.15
CA ARG A 506 -17.02 -26.21 -30.37
C ARG A 506 -17.85 -25.98 -31.63
N GLU A 507 -19.10 -26.46 -31.63
CA GLU A 507 -20.05 -26.23 -32.74
C GLU A 507 -20.28 -24.74 -32.97
N TYR A 508 -20.53 -23.96 -31.91
CA TYR A 508 -20.69 -22.52 -32.01
C TYR A 508 -19.45 -21.81 -32.60
N LEU A 509 -18.25 -22.18 -32.16
CA LEU A 509 -17.00 -21.60 -32.67
C LEU A 509 -16.73 -21.98 -34.13
N LEU A 510 -17.17 -23.15 -34.59
CA LEU A 510 -17.12 -23.51 -36.01
C LEU A 510 -18.08 -22.61 -36.82
N GLU A 511 -19.34 -22.53 -36.40
CA GLU A 511 -20.39 -21.78 -37.11
C GLU A 511 -20.11 -20.27 -37.18
N THR A 512 -19.42 -19.72 -36.19
CA THR A 512 -19.15 -18.27 -36.08
C THR A 512 -17.74 -17.86 -36.54
N SER A 513 -17.01 -18.74 -37.23
CA SER A 513 -15.62 -18.49 -37.65
C SER A 513 -14.63 -18.28 -36.48
N GLY A 514 -15.00 -18.68 -35.27
CA GLY A 514 -14.10 -18.71 -34.11
C GLY A 514 -12.91 -19.64 -34.30
N LEU A 515 -13.12 -20.82 -34.91
CA LEU A 515 -12.03 -21.74 -35.26
C LEU A 515 -11.01 -21.08 -36.22
N LEU A 516 -11.50 -20.33 -37.21
CA LEU A 516 -10.65 -19.57 -38.12
C LEU A 516 -9.86 -18.48 -37.36
N ALA A 517 -10.51 -17.75 -36.44
CA ALA A 517 -9.85 -16.73 -35.62
C ALA A 517 -8.72 -17.32 -34.76
N VAL A 518 -8.95 -18.48 -34.12
CA VAL A 518 -7.92 -19.20 -33.36
C VAL A 518 -6.78 -19.68 -34.27
N THR A 519 -7.12 -20.20 -35.45
CA THR A 519 -6.12 -20.63 -36.45
C THR A 519 -5.27 -19.47 -36.99
N ASN A 520 -5.83 -18.26 -37.06
CA ASN A 520 -5.09 -17.05 -37.43
C ASN A 520 -4.16 -16.57 -36.31
N CYS A 521 -4.47 -16.87 -35.05
CA CYS A 521 -3.55 -16.55 -33.93
C CYS A 521 -2.26 -17.37 -33.97
N LEU A 522 -2.23 -18.49 -34.72
CA LEU A 522 -1.00 -19.27 -34.96
C LEU A 522 0.05 -18.52 -35.79
N ASP A 523 -0.30 -17.40 -36.44
CA ASP A 523 0.67 -16.55 -37.14
C ASP A 523 1.45 -15.63 -36.17
N SER A 524 1.15 -15.69 -34.87
CA SER A 524 1.83 -14.91 -33.82
C SER A 524 3.21 -15.48 -33.48
N GLY A 525 4.15 -14.60 -33.11
CA GLY A 525 5.43 -14.99 -32.51
C GLY A 525 5.38 -15.16 -30.99
N ASP A 526 4.22 -14.90 -30.37
CA ASP A 526 4.02 -14.99 -28.92
C ASP A 526 3.76 -16.45 -28.49
N VAL A 527 4.74 -17.06 -27.82
CA VAL A 527 4.70 -18.45 -27.37
C VAL A 527 3.53 -18.71 -26.42
N GLU A 528 3.19 -17.78 -25.53
CA GLU A 528 2.07 -17.97 -24.60
C GLU A 528 0.74 -18.05 -25.34
N LEU A 529 0.56 -17.19 -26.35
CA LEU A 529 -0.62 -17.22 -27.21
C LEU A 529 -0.67 -18.52 -28.02
N LEU A 530 0.47 -18.96 -28.57
CA LEU A 530 0.54 -20.21 -29.31
C LEU A 530 0.17 -21.42 -28.45
N VAL A 531 0.68 -21.51 -27.21
CA VAL A 531 0.33 -22.57 -26.26
C VAL A 531 -1.16 -22.55 -25.97
N ALA A 532 -1.72 -21.39 -25.64
CA ALA A 532 -3.15 -21.26 -25.33
C ALA A 532 -4.04 -21.64 -26.53
N CYS A 533 -3.72 -21.14 -27.74
CA CYS A 533 -4.44 -21.49 -28.96
C CYS A 533 -4.31 -22.97 -29.32
N CYS A 534 -3.13 -23.59 -29.15
CA CYS A 534 -2.97 -25.03 -29.40
C CYS A 534 -3.83 -25.85 -28.43
N GLY A 535 -3.95 -25.45 -27.16
CA GLY A 535 -4.87 -26.09 -26.21
C GLY A 535 -6.34 -26.05 -26.68
N VAL A 536 -6.78 -24.91 -27.24
CA VAL A 536 -8.11 -24.80 -27.88
C VAL A 536 -8.22 -25.76 -29.07
N LEU A 537 -7.20 -25.82 -29.93
CA LEU A 537 -7.22 -26.60 -31.16
C LEU A 537 -7.19 -28.11 -30.91
N VAL A 538 -6.51 -28.60 -29.88
CA VAL A 538 -6.59 -30.01 -29.46
C VAL A 538 -8.04 -30.41 -29.18
N ASN A 539 -8.77 -29.60 -28.42
CA ASN A 539 -10.18 -29.85 -28.13
C ASN A 539 -11.05 -29.71 -29.39
N MET A 540 -10.84 -28.66 -30.20
CA MET A 540 -11.61 -28.43 -31.42
C MET A 540 -11.49 -29.61 -32.40
N THR A 541 -10.28 -30.12 -32.62
CA THR A 541 -9.99 -31.19 -33.59
C THR A 541 -10.46 -32.58 -33.16
N SER A 542 -11.03 -32.72 -31.96
CA SER A 542 -11.73 -33.95 -31.57
C SER A 542 -12.98 -34.23 -32.42
N ASP A 543 -13.61 -33.19 -33.00
CA ASP A 543 -14.76 -33.34 -33.89
C ASP A 543 -14.33 -33.39 -35.37
N GLU A 544 -14.90 -34.32 -36.14
CA GLU A 544 -14.58 -34.54 -37.57
C GLU A 544 -14.75 -33.27 -38.43
N LYS A 545 -15.88 -32.57 -38.27
CA LYS A 545 -16.16 -31.32 -39.01
C LYS A 545 -15.12 -30.25 -38.75
N ASN A 546 -14.62 -30.16 -37.52
CA ASN A 546 -13.60 -29.18 -37.14
C ASN A 546 -12.23 -29.57 -37.70
N ARG A 547 -11.90 -30.87 -37.80
CA ARG A 547 -10.67 -31.33 -38.48
C ARG A 547 -10.64 -30.88 -39.93
N GLU A 548 -11.74 -31.06 -40.67
CA GLU A 548 -11.84 -30.61 -42.06
C GLU A 548 -11.73 -29.09 -42.19
N ALA A 549 -12.43 -28.34 -41.34
CA ALA A 549 -12.33 -26.88 -41.35
C ALA A 549 -10.90 -26.40 -41.03
N PHE A 550 -10.25 -26.98 -40.02
CA PHE A 550 -8.88 -26.66 -39.65
C PHE A 550 -7.88 -26.94 -40.79
N LYS A 551 -8.04 -28.06 -41.50
CA LYS A 551 -7.28 -28.38 -42.73
C LYS A 551 -7.50 -27.31 -43.79
N ASN A 552 -8.74 -26.92 -44.05
CA ASN A 552 -9.10 -25.88 -45.03
C ASN A 552 -8.56 -24.49 -44.67
N TYR A 553 -8.37 -24.21 -43.38
CA TYR A 553 -7.77 -22.96 -42.88
C TYR A 553 -6.23 -22.96 -42.87
N ASN A 554 -5.60 -23.95 -43.52
CA ASN A 554 -4.16 -24.14 -43.57
C ASN A 554 -3.54 -24.34 -42.17
N GLY A 555 -4.34 -24.80 -41.19
CA GLY A 555 -3.92 -24.93 -39.80
C GLY A 555 -2.80 -25.95 -39.61
N VAL A 556 -2.83 -27.05 -40.37
CA VAL A 556 -1.79 -28.09 -40.34
C VAL A 556 -0.43 -27.54 -40.73
N SER A 557 -0.33 -26.84 -41.86
CA SER A 557 0.92 -26.23 -42.32
C SER A 557 1.48 -25.22 -41.31
N LYS A 558 0.61 -24.43 -40.67
CA LYS A 558 1.02 -23.49 -39.60
C LYS A 558 1.61 -24.24 -38.40
N MET A 559 0.97 -25.32 -37.96
CA MET A 559 1.48 -26.14 -36.86
C MET A 559 2.83 -26.79 -37.17
N ILE A 560 3.01 -27.33 -38.38
CA ILE A 560 4.29 -27.89 -38.83
C ILE A 560 5.38 -26.81 -38.79
N ASN A 561 5.07 -25.61 -39.27
CA ASN A 561 6.00 -24.49 -39.24
C ASN A 561 6.39 -24.09 -37.81
N ILE A 562 5.43 -24.00 -36.89
CA ILE A 562 5.68 -23.66 -35.47
C ILE A 562 6.51 -24.75 -34.79
N LEU A 563 6.18 -26.02 -35.00
CA LEU A 563 6.94 -27.15 -34.43
C LEU A 563 8.41 -27.09 -34.87
N ARG A 564 8.65 -26.76 -36.15
CA ARG A 564 10.00 -26.63 -36.70
C ARG A 564 10.75 -25.40 -36.20
N SER A 565 10.08 -24.24 -36.09
CA SER A 565 10.75 -22.98 -35.74
C SER A 565 10.90 -22.76 -34.24
N SER A 566 9.97 -23.31 -33.46
CA SER A 566 9.77 -22.95 -32.06
C SER A 566 9.56 -24.16 -31.14
N GLY A 567 9.66 -25.40 -31.66
CA GLY A 567 9.36 -26.60 -30.88
C GLY A 567 10.44 -26.98 -29.86
N GLU A 568 11.71 -26.69 -30.16
CA GLU A 568 12.83 -26.97 -29.24
C GLU A 568 12.69 -26.12 -27.97
N ARG A 569 12.79 -26.76 -26.80
CA ARG A 569 12.63 -26.16 -25.45
C ARG A 569 11.26 -25.56 -25.14
N ASN A 570 10.28 -25.66 -26.03
CA ASN A 570 8.88 -25.34 -25.76
C ASN A 570 8.05 -26.63 -25.74
N TRP A 571 8.41 -27.55 -24.84
CA TRP A 571 7.89 -28.92 -24.82
C TRP A 571 6.36 -29.00 -24.68
N ILE A 572 5.76 -28.10 -23.90
CA ILE A 572 4.29 -27.99 -23.77
C ILE A 572 3.65 -27.64 -25.13
N LEU A 573 4.20 -26.65 -25.84
CA LEU A 573 3.72 -26.25 -27.17
C LEU A 573 3.85 -27.41 -28.15
N SER A 574 5.02 -28.05 -28.19
CA SER A 574 5.30 -29.19 -29.07
C SER A 574 4.37 -30.37 -28.80
N SER A 575 4.06 -30.67 -27.53
CA SER A 575 3.10 -31.71 -27.15
C SER A 575 1.70 -31.39 -27.66
N LEU A 576 1.21 -30.16 -27.48
CA LEU A 576 -0.11 -29.74 -27.96
C LEU A 576 -0.22 -29.75 -29.49
N ILE A 577 0.87 -29.38 -30.18
CA ILE A 577 0.94 -29.48 -31.64
C ILE A 577 0.86 -30.95 -32.07
N CYS A 578 1.65 -31.84 -31.46
CA CYS A 578 1.62 -33.27 -31.79
C CYS A 578 0.23 -33.88 -31.55
N GLN A 579 -0.42 -33.55 -30.43
CA GLN A 579 -1.80 -34.00 -30.14
C GLN A 579 -2.80 -33.51 -31.19
N THR A 580 -2.69 -32.25 -31.61
CA THR A 580 -3.58 -31.70 -32.64
C THR A 580 -3.34 -32.36 -34.00
N LEU A 581 -2.08 -32.55 -34.39
CA LEU A 581 -1.72 -33.25 -35.63
C LEU A 581 -2.21 -34.70 -35.60
N TRP A 582 -2.02 -35.40 -34.49
CA TRP A 582 -2.53 -36.75 -34.26
C TRP A 582 -4.05 -36.82 -34.44
N ASN A 583 -4.81 -35.92 -33.80
CA ASN A 583 -6.26 -35.85 -33.98
C ASN A 583 -6.65 -35.69 -35.44
N VAL A 584 -5.92 -34.85 -36.19
CA VAL A 584 -6.21 -34.55 -37.59
C VAL A 584 -5.95 -35.77 -38.51
N CYS A 585 -5.00 -36.65 -38.18
CA CYS A 585 -4.60 -37.76 -39.03
C CYS A 585 -5.07 -39.16 -38.57
N SER A 586 -5.55 -39.32 -37.33
CA SER A 586 -5.91 -40.63 -36.76
C SER A 586 -6.93 -41.45 -37.57
N ASP A 587 -7.81 -40.78 -38.32
CA ASP A 587 -8.86 -41.43 -39.12
C ASP A 587 -8.54 -41.45 -40.64
N SER A 588 -7.28 -41.18 -41.04
CA SER A 588 -6.89 -41.06 -42.44
C SER A 588 -5.66 -41.89 -42.77
N ASP A 589 -5.69 -42.56 -43.92
CA ASP A 589 -4.53 -43.27 -44.50
C ASP A 589 -3.48 -42.32 -45.12
N SER A 590 -3.59 -41.01 -44.86
CA SER A 590 -2.69 -40.01 -45.42
C SER A 590 -2.48 -38.86 -44.44
N PHE A 591 -1.26 -38.32 -44.41
CA PHE A 591 -0.96 -37.14 -43.62
C PHE A 591 -1.24 -35.86 -44.42
N PRO A 592 -2.04 -34.92 -43.90
CA PRO A 592 -2.23 -33.63 -44.55
C PRO A 592 -0.95 -32.79 -44.43
N GLY A 593 -0.37 -32.38 -45.57
CA GLY A 593 0.81 -31.50 -45.59
C GLY A 593 2.11 -32.23 -45.87
N GLU A 594 3.15 -31.97 -45.07
CA GLU A 594 4.52 -32.43 -45.29
C GLU A 594 4.96 -33.48 -44.24
N PRO A 595 4.61 -34.76 -44.38
CA PRO A 595 4.89 -35.79 -43.36
C PRO A 595 6.39 -35.97 -43.08
N MET A 596 7.24 -35.94 -44.11
CA MET A 596 8.70 -36.01 -43.95
C MET A 596 9.26 -34.87 -43.11
N THR A 597 8.76 -33.64 -43.30
CA THR A 597 9.19 -32.47 -42.51
C THR A 597 8.88 -32.66 -41.04
N VAL A 598 7.72 -33.24 -40.72
CA VAL A 598 7.32 -33.54 -39.33
C VAL A 598 8.18 -34.66 -38.76
N LEU A 599 8.37 -35.77 -39.48
CA LEU A 599 9.22 -36.88 -39.07
C LEU A 599 10.64 -36.40 -38.75
N ASP A 600 11.28 -35.68 -39.67
CA ASP A 600 12.64 -35.13 -39.50
C ASP A 600 12.74 -34.18 -38.30
N THR A 601 11.67 -33.45 -38.00
CA THR A 601 11.61 -32.54 -36.85
C THR A 601 11.46 -33.33 -35.55
N LEU A 602 10.54 -34.30 -35.50
CA LEU A 602 10.32 -35.11 -34.31
C LEU A 602 11.54 -35.95 -33.95
N VAL A 603 12.21 -36.58 -34.93
CA VAL A 603 13.47 -37.32 -34.71
C VAL A 603 14.51 -36.47 -33.97
N LYS A 604 14.62 -35.17 -34.30
CA LYS A 604 15.54 -34.25 -33.61
C LYS A 604 15.05 -33.86 -32.23
N LEU A 605 13.74 -33.64 -32.08
CA LEU A 605 13.15 -33.19 -30.81
C LEU A 605 13.03 -34.34 -29.79
N THR A 606 13.01 -35.60 -30.22
CA THR A 606 12.94 -36.78 -29.35
C THR A 606 14.30 -37.44 -29.10
N ASP A 607 15.39 -36.90 -29.64
CA ASP A 607 16.74 -37.40 -29.40
C ASP A 607 17.25 -36.95 -28.01
N GLU A 608 17.09 -37.83 -27.02
CA GLU A 608 17.53 -37.60 -25.63
C GLU A 608 19.03 -37.32 -25.53
N GLU A 609 19.86 -38.06 -26.26
CA GLU A 609 21.31 -37.96 -26.20
C GLU A 609 21.77 -36.62 -26.78
N GLN A 610 21.18 -36.19 -27.89
CA GLN A 610 21.46 -34.90 -28.50
C GLN A 610 21.07 -33.72 -27.59
N LEU A 611 19.93 -33.83 -26.88
CA LEU A 611 19.38 -32.75 -26.06
C LEU A 611 19.97 -32.69 -24.65
N PHE A 612 20.26 -33.85 -24.04
CA PHE A 612 20.61 -33.97 -22.61
C PHE A 612 21.88 -34.79 -22.31
N GLY A 613 22.58 -35.34 -23.32
CA GLY A 613 23.58 -36.41 -23.21
C GLY A 613 24.67 -36.32 -22.12
N GLU A 614 25.13 -35.12 -21.71
CA GLU A 614 26.13 -34.98 -20.63
C GLU A 614 25.59 -34.32 -19.34
N LEU A 615 24.28 -34.05 -19.22
CA LEU A 615 23.77 -33.02 -18.28
C LEU A 615 22.46 -33.39 -17.56
N LEU A 616 22.53 -34.37 -16.66
CA LEU A 616 21.54 -34.53 -15.56
C LEU A 616 22.14 -34.30 -14.16
N SER A 617 23.35 -33.72 -14.07
CA SER A 617 23.95 -33.41 -12.78
C SER A 617 23.97 -31.89 -12.51
N LEU A 618 23.25 -31.49 -11.45
CA LEU A 618 23.42 -30.28 -10.62
C LEU A 618 22.49 -29.05 -10.81
N ASN A 619 21.45 -29.03 -11.66
CA ASN A 619 20.52 -27.88 -11.73
C ASN A 619 19.03 -28.29 -11.71
N GLU A 620 18.25 -27.75 -10.78
CA GLU A 620 16.80 -27.95 -10.63
C GLU A 620 16.01 -27.53 -11.88
N GLU A 621 16.43 -26.45 -12.57
CA GLU A 621 15.78 -25.99 -13.80
C GLU A 621 15.88 -27.01 -14.93
N LYS A 622 17.04 -27.67 -15.06
CA LYS A 622 17.25 -28.69 -16.09
C LYS A 622 16.47 -29.97 -15.81
N VAL A 623 16.28 -30.31 -14.53
CA VAL A 623 15.42 -31.43 -14.14
C VAL A 623 13.96 -31.14 -14.49
N ALA A 624 13.50 -29.90 -14.25
CA ALA A 624 12.17 -29.47 -14.64
C ALA A 624 11.97 -29.47 -16.17
N GLU A 625 12.97 -28.99 -16.92
CA GLU A 625 12.97 -29.02 -18.39
C GLU A 625 12.92 -30.46 -18.92
N TYR A 626 13.75 -31.36 -18.38
CA TYR A 626 13.77 -32.77 -18.76
C TYR A 626 12.41 -33.44 -18.54
N LYS A 627 11.76 -33.16 -17.41
CA LYS A 627 10.42 -33.71 -17.13
C LYS A 627 9.38 -33.25 -18.14
N GLN A 628 9.39 -31.96 -18.52
CA GLN A 628 8.50 -31.45 -19.56
C GLN A 628 8.81 -32.07 -20.93
N TRP A 629 10.08 -32.30 -21.22
CA TRP A 629 10.51 -33.01 -22.42
C TRP A 629 10.03 -34.47 -22.43
N GLU A 630 10.11 -35.19 -21.31
CA GLU A 630 9.63 -36.57 -21.18
C GLU A 630 8.12 -36.67 -21.45
N ASP A 631 7.34 -35.75 -20.88
CA ASP A 631 5.90 -35.63 -21.15
C ASP A 631 5.64 -35.40 -22.65
N PHE A 632 6.41 -34.53 -23.29
CA PHE A 632 6.34 -34.30 -24.74
C PHE A 632 6.74 -35.54 -25.55
N ALA A 633 7.86 -36.18 -25.24
CA ALA A 633 8.42 -37.30 -25.96
C ALA A 633 7.43 -38.49 -25.98
N SER A 634 6.74 -38.72 -24.86
CA SER A 634 5.71 -39.75 -24.76
C SER A 634 4.56 -39.58 -25.76
N VAL A 635 4.17 -38.32 -26.03
CA VAL A 635 3.14 -37.96 -27.01
C VAL A 635 3.70 -38.00 -28.43
N ALA A 636 4.89 -37.41 -28.63
CA ALA A 636 5.52 -37.27 -29.93
C ALA A 636 5.90 -38.61 -30.56
N THR A 637 6.30 -39.60 -29.75
CA THR A 637 6.72 -40.92 -30.22
C THR A 637 5.59 -41.63 -30.97
N ASN A 638 4.35 -41.54 -30.48
CA ASN A 638 3.21 -42.15 -31.17
C ASN A 638 3.00 -41.57 -32.58
N LEU A 639 3.11 -40.24 -32.71
CA LEU A 639 2.99 -39.57 -34.00
C LEU A 639 4.19 -39.89 -34.92
N LEU A 640 5.39 -39.98 -34.35
CA LEU A 640 6.61 -40.35 -35.07
C LEU A 640 6.50 -41.77 -35.64
N GLU A 641 6.14 -42.76 -34.82
CA GLU A 641 5.98 -44.16 -35.24
C GLU A 641 4.93 -44.30 -36.35
N TRP A 642 3.77 -43.64 -36.19
CA TRP A 642 2.73 -43.66 -37.23
C TRP A 642 3.19 -43.02 -38.54
N LEU A 643 3.95 -41.91 -38.49
CA LEU A 643 4.51 -41.28 -39.68
C LEU A 643 5.55 -42.17 -40.37
N ASP A 644 6.38 -42.87 -39.61
CA ASP A 644 7.38 -43.81 -40.12
C ASP A 644 6.69 -44.98 -40.87
N GLU A 645 5.66 -45.58 -40.27
CA GLU A 645 4.87 -46.64 -40.91
C GLU A 645 4.16 -46.16 -42.19
N LEU A 646 3.65 -44.92 -42.18
CA LEU A 646 3.01 -44.28 -43.33
C LEU A 646 4.00 -44.10 -44.49
N LEU A 647 5.20 -43.61 -44.19
CA LEU A 647 6.21 -43.28 -45.20
C LEU A 647 6.93 -44.52 -45.76
N GLU A 648 7.01 -45.58 -44.97
CA GLU A 648 7.48 -46.89 -45.44
C GLU A 648 6.43 -47.67 -46.26
N GLY A 649 5.20 -47.15 -46.38
CA GLY A 649 4.13 -47.77 -47.17
C GLY A 649 3.52 -49.02 -46.50
N ARG A 650 3.63 -49.16 -45.18
CA ARG A 650 3.12 -50.35 -44.47
C ARG A 650 1.60 -50.41 -44.36
N PHE A 651 0.90 -49.28 -44.50
CA PHE A 651 -0.57 -49.23 -44.52
C PHE A 651 -1.18 -49.75 -45.83
N GLU A 652 -0.42 -49.84 -46.93
CA GLU A 652 -0.91 -50.44 -48.19
C GLU A 652 -0.96 -51.99 -48.14
N ASN A 653 -0.47 -52.62 -47.06
CA ASN A 653 -0.37 -54.08 -46.94
C ASN A 653 -1.42 -54.72 -46.00
N ILE A 654 -2.39 -53.98 -45.48
CA ILE A 654 -3.39 -54.51 -44.52
C ILE A 654 -4.72 -54.95 -45.19
N GLU A 655 -4.95 -54.61 -46.47
CA GLU A 655 -6.07 -55.15 -47.26
C GLU A 655 -5.60 -56.01 -48.47
N GLN A 656 -4.86 -57.09 -48.21
CA GLN A 656 -4.74 -58.21 -49.15
C GLN A 656 -5.04 -59.56 -48.51
#